data_AF-A0A8C2PSA0-F1
#
_entry.id   AF-A0A8C2PSA0-F1
#
_cell.length_a   1.000
_cell.length_b   1.000
_cell.length_c   1.000
_cell.angle_alpha   90.00
_cell.angle_beta   90.00
_cell.angle_gamma   90.00
#
_symmetry.space_group_name_H-M   'P 1'
#
loop_
_entity.id
_entity.type
_entity.pdbx_description
1 polymer ?
#
loop_
_entity_poly.entity_id
_entity_poly.type
_entity_poly.pdbx_seq_one_letter_code
_entity_poly.pdbx_strand_id
1 'polypeptide(L)'
;LPLMAYVFYCKYIICMQDRGEGLGTNEKAIPFNKQDYQTLKQECLAKKTLFCDPTFPAESDSLGYNELGRYSSKTRGVQWKRPKELCSNPEFIVDGAKRTDICQGALGDCWLLAAIASLTLDNAILERVVPPGQSFIEDYAGIFHFQFWQYGEWVDVVIDDRLPTRDGKLLFVHSAEGSEFWSALLEKAYAKLNGSYEALSGGSTTEGFEDFTGGIAENHDLSKAPPYLFKLMQKALTLGSLLGCSIDVTVTSLKLVKGHAYSVTGAEEVHSYGRLVQLVRIRNPWGQVEWTGPWSDNSKEWNSVQPEEKAKLDYSGEDGEFWMAYLDFIQQFSKLEICNLTPDTLSSEDASRWNYNQFEGNWRVGSTAGGCRNNPATFCSNPQYVIKLEEEDDDPHDGEDGCTILVGLMQKDGRKDKRFGRDLNTIGFAIYKYMGRDNIILGPDVLLRQRSIAGSNTFINLREVSERFKLPPGEYVIIPSTFEPHRKGSFVLRVFTEKEAAARFVQSFFFFAYFNICIFFFLKHGFKSYSSNFRPHGGDEVFKKHDTDNSGTMSSHEMRDAVKEAGFQLNNEVLEVIISRYANQQYAIDFDCFVGCLIRLEMLFKIFKTFDKKDTGKIELDILQVTHKCEHGLRFLYFLNLVFSFTNVFFFCVLQWLCLALS
;
A
#
# COMPACT_ATOMS: atom_id res chain seq x y z
N LEU A 1 -25.59 2.21 -12.39
CA LEU A 1 -25.16 2.70 -11.06
C LEU A 1 -25.39 1.68 -9.92
N PRO A 2 -26.54 1.00 -9.76
CA PRO A 2 -26.71 -0.05 -8.72
C PRO A 2 -25.86 -1.31 -8.95
N LEU A 3 -25.61 -1.67 -10.23
CA LEU A 3 -24.70 -2.76 -10.58
C LEU A 3 -23.27 -2.55 -10.07
N MET A 4 -22.81 -1.29 -9.95
CA MET A 4 -21.45 -1.00 -9.48
C MET A 4 -21.29 -1.37 -8.01
N ALA A 5 -22.22 -0.95 -7.14
CA ALA A 5 -22.17 -1.29 -5.72
C ALA A 5 -22.28 -2.80 -5.45
N TYR A 6 -23.11 -3.51 -6.22
CA TYR A 6 -23.21 -4.97 -6.15
C TYR A 6 -21.93 -5.67 -6.63
N VAL A 7 -21.33 -5.20 -7.73
CA VAL A 7 -20.04 -5.70 -8.22
C VAL A 7 -18.90 -5.45 -7.23
N PHE A 8 -18.91 -4.30 -6.53
CA PHE A 8 -17.91 -4.00 -5.49
C PHE A 8 -18.04 -4.92 -4.27
N TYR A 9 -19.26 -5.15 -3.78
CA TYR A 9 -19.49 -6.04 -2.63
C TYR A 9 -19.20 -7.51 -2.96
N CYS A 10 -19.60 -7.98 -4.16
CA CYS A 10 -19.23 -9.31 -4.63
C CYS A 10 -17.71 -9.44 -4.84
N LYS A 11 -17.03 -8.42 -5.38
CA LYS A 11 -15.56 -8.42 -5.49
C LYS A 11 -14.88 -8.49 -4.13
N TYR A 12 -15.40 -7.80 -3.12
CA TYR A 12 -14.85 -7.81 -1.77
C TYR A 12 -15.00 -9.19 -1.11
N ILE A 13 -16.18 -9.82 -1.22
CA ILE A 13 -16.41 -11.19 -0.70
C ILE A 13 -15.56 -12.22 -1.44
N ILE A 14 -15.47 -12.12 -2.78
CA ILE A 14 -14.62 -13.01 -3.59
C ILE A 14 -13.15 -12.82 -3.22
N CYS A 15 -12.67 -11.57 -3.10
CA CYS A 15 -11.29 -11.28 -2.66
C CYS A 15 -10.98 -11.85 -1.26
N MET A 16 -11.93 -11.74 -0.31
CA MET A 16 -11.81 -12.33 1.02
C MET A 16 -11.80 -13.86 1.00
N GLN A 17 -12.61 -14.50 0.14
CA GLN A 17 -12.61 -15.96 -0.05
C GLN A 17 -11.33 -16.43 -0.73
N ASP A 18 -10.92 -15.77 -1.81
CA ASP A 18 -9.71 -16.07 -2.56
C ASP A 18 -8.46 -15.96 -1.67
N ARG A 19 -8.38 -14.93 -0.80
CA ARG A 19 -7.31 -14.82 0.22
C ARG A 19 -7.36 -15.94 1.25
N GLY A 20 -8.56 -16.34 1.68
CA GLY A 20 -8.75 -17.50 2.57
C GLY A 20 -8.31 -18.83 1.93
N GLU A 21 -8.30 -18.92 0.60
CA GLU A 21 -7.79 -20.05 -0.19
C GLU A 21 -6.31 -19.92 -0.58
N GLY A 22 -5.65 -18.87 -0.09
CA GLY A 22 -4.22 -18.60 -0.27
C GLY A 22 -3.87 -17.83 -1.54
N LEU A 23 -4.81 -17.19 -2.24
CA LEU A 23 -4.50 -16.31 -3.37
C LEU A 23 -3.77 -15.05 -2.88
N GLY A 24 -2.67 -14.67 -3.55
CA GLY A 24 -1.82 -13.55 -3.15
C GLY A 24 -0.72 -13.91 -2.14
N THR A 25 -0.63 -15.19 -1.74
CA THR A 25 0.54 -15.71 -1.02
C THR A 25 1.69 -15.97 -1.98
N ASN A 26 2.87 -16.30 -1.41
CA ASN A 26 4.06 -16.72 -2.17
C ASN A 26 3.74 -17.82 -3.19
N GLU A 27 3.03 -18.86 -2.77
CA GLU A 27 2.78 -20.07 -3.57
C GLU A 27 1.75 -19.84 -4.70
N LYS A 28 0.86 -18.84 -4.53
CA LYS A 28 -0.21 -18.52 -5.47
C LYS A 28 -0.27 -17.01 -5.74
N ALA A 29 0.77 -16.50 -6.39
CA ALA A 29 0.82 -15.11 -6.83
C ALA A 29 -0.35 -14.78 -7.78
N ILE A 30 -0.87 -13.56 -7.67
CA ILE A 30 -1.99 -13.06 -8.47
C ILE A 30 -1.50 -12.74 -9.88
N PRO A 31 -2.10 -13.30 -10.95
CA PRO A 31 -1.71 -12.99 -12.31
C PRO A 31 -2.01 -11.52 -12.66
N PHE A 32 -0.96 -10.72 -12.89
CA PHE A 32 -1.11 -9.32 -13.25
C PHE A 32 -1.83 -9.17 -14.59
N ASN A 33 -2.81 -8.27 -14.66
CA ASN A 33 -3.68 -8.11 -15.83
C ASN A 33 -4.32 -9.41 -16.35
N LYS A 34 -4.48 -10.43 -15.48
CA LYS A 34 -5.01 -11.75 -15.84
C LYS A 34 -4.18 -12.50 -16.90
N GLN A 35 -2.87 -12.24 -16.94
CA GLN A 35 -1.94 -12.94 -17.82
C GLN A 35 -1.28 -14.09 -17.07
N ASP A 36 -1.49 -15.33 -17.52
CA ASP A 36 -0.85 -16.52 -16.97
C ASP A 36 0.38 -16.90 -17.82
N TYR A 37 1.56 -16.95 -17.19
CA TYR A 37 2.83 -17.20 -17.87
C TYR A 37 2.82 -18.53 -18.64
N GLN A 38 2.42 -19.62 -17.97
CA GLN A 38 2.50 -20.96 -18.55
C GLN A 38 1.55 -21.12 -19.72
N THR A 39 0.30 -20.65 -19.60
CA THR A 39 -0.70 -20.68 -20.66
C THR A 39 -0.23 -19.89 -21.88
N LEU A 40 0.25 -18.65 -21.68
CA LEU A 40 0.72 -17.79 -22.77
C LEU A 40 1.98 -18.35 -23.45
N LYS A 41 2.91 -18.94 -22.68
CA LYS A 41 4.11 -19.60 -23.21
C LYS A 41 3.72 -20.79 -24.08
N GLN A 42 2.86 -21.68 -23.59
CA GLN A 42 2.41 -22.85 -24.34
C GLN A 42 1.65 -22.47 -25.61
N GLU A 43 0.81 -21.43 -25.57
CA GLU A 43 0.14 -20.91 -26.76
C GLU A 43 1.13 -20.41 -27.82
N CYS A 44 2.15 -19.65 -27.40
CA CYS A 44 3.18 -19.11 -28.29
C CYS A 44 4.03 -20.22 -28.91
N LEU A 45 4.42 -21.23 -28.11
CA LEU A 45 5.14 -22.42 -28.59
C LEU A 45 4.31 -23.22 -29.60
N ALA A 46 3.03 -23.44 -29.32
CA ALA A 46 2.12 -24.15 -30.22
C ALA A 46 1.92 -23.40 -31.55
N LYS A 47 1.81 -22.07 -31.50
CA LYS A 47 1.67 -21.20 -32.69
C LYS A 47 3.01 -20.94 -33.41
N LYS A 48 4.15 -21.28 -32.79
CA LYS A 48 5.52 -20.94 -33.24
C LYS A 48 5.71 -19.43 -33.45
N THR A 49 5.12 -18.63 -32.57
CA THR A 49 5.20 -17.16 -32.59
C THR A 49 5.86 -16.65 -31.32
N LEU A 50 6.55 -15.52 -31.39
CA LEU A 50 7.06 -14.86 -30.20
C LEU A 50 5.96 -14.03 -29.52
N PHE A 51 5.95 -14.04 -28.19
CA PHE A 51 5.00 -13.27 -27.40
C PHE A 51 5.20 -11.77 -27.63
N CYS A 52 4.09 -11.08 -27.82
CA CYS A 52 4.02 -9.62 -27.89
C CYS A 52 3.00 -9.20 -26.83
N ASP A 53 3.47 -8.54 -25.78
CA ASP A 53 2.63 -8.18 -24.65
C ASP A 53 1.59 -7.13 -25.06
N PRO A 54 0.28 -7.47 -25.02
CA PRO A 54 -0.78 -6.53 -25.36
C PRO A 54 -1.02 -5.48 -24.26
N THR A 55 -0.54 -5.73 -23.04
CA THR A 55 -0.78 -4.85 -21.88
C THR A 55 0.38 -3.89 -21.61
N PHE A 56 1.53 -4.12 -22.23
CA PHE A 56 2.69 -3.25 -22.17
C PHE A 56 3.39 -3.24 -23.54
N PRO A 57 2.79 -2.56 -24.54
CA PRO A 57 3.24 -2.62 -25.91
C PRO A 57 4.61 -1.94 -26.09
N ALA A 58 5.35 -2.33 -27.12
CA ALA A 58 6.64 -1.75 -27.49
C ALA A 58 6.46 -0.35 -28.16
N GLU A 59 5.86 0.60 -27.43
CA GLU A 59 5.44 1.92 -27.91
C GLU A 59 5.92 3.04 -26.98
N SER A 60 5.70 4.30 -27.39
CA SER A 60 6.11 5.48 -26.59
C SER A 60 5.48 5.52 -25.21
N ASP A 61 4.24 5.05 -25.08
CA ASP A 61 3.47 5.17 -23.85
C ASP A 61 4.02 4.26 -22.73
N SER A 62 4.70 3.17 -23.10
CA SER A 62 5.43 2.31 -22.17
C SER A 62 6.74 2.92 -21.70
N LEU A 63 7.34 3.84 -22.46
CA LEU A 63 8.52 4.59 -22.01
C LEU A 63 8.14 5.67 -21.00
N GLY A 64 7.07 6.43 -21.27
CA GLY A 64 6.66 7.50 -20.38
C GLY A 64 5.58 8.40 -20.95
N TYR A 65 5.31 9.49 -20.22
CA TYR A 65 4.23 10.43 -20.50
C TYR A 65 4.70 11.89 -20.54
N ASN A 66 5.89 12.21 -20.02
CA ASN A 66 6.43 13.57 -20.01
C ASN A 66 7.91 13.57 -20.47
N GLU A 67 8.87 13.34 -19.56
CA GLU A 67 10.30 13.34 -19.89
C GLU A 67 10.71 12.20 -20.81
N LEU A 68 10.02 11.07 -20.75
CA LEU A 68 10.18 9.94 -21.67
C LEU A 68 8.91 9.75 -22.53
N GLY A 69 8.09 10.79 -22.66
CA GLY A 69 6.93 10.77 -23.52
C GLY A 69 7.28 10.80 -25.02
N ARG A 70 6.24 10.67 -25.85
CA ARG A 70 6.34 10.62 -27.32
C ARG A 70 7.05 11.82 -27.96
N TYR A 71 6.92 13.00 -27.37
CA TYR A 71 7.47 14.25 -27.91
C TYR A 71 8.82 14.64 -27.27
N SER A 72 9.35 13.79 -26.38
CA SER A 72 10.64 14.05 -25.74
C SER A 72 11.79 13.83 -26.71
N SER A 73 12.80 14.71 -26.63
CA SER A 73 14.06 14.49 -27.35
C SER A 73 14.82 13.26 -26.84
N LYS A 74 14.60 12.87 -25.57
CA LYS A 74 15.26 11.71 -24.94
C LYS A 74 14.84 10.37 -25.56
N THR A 75 13.61 10.29 -26.09
CA THR A 75 13.06 9.06 -26.70
C THR A 75 13.17 9.01 -28.22
N ARG A 76 13.71 10.06 -28.84
CA ARG A 76 13.90 10.09 -30.29
C ARG A 76 14.93 9.03 -30.72
N GLY A 77 14.54 8.19 -31.67
CA GLY A 77 15.41 7.13 -32.20
C GLY A 77 15.48 5.87 -31.34
N VAL A 78 14.67 5.77 -30.28
CA VAL A 78 14.55 4.55 -29.50
C VAL A 78 13.88 3.45 -30.34
N GLN A 79 14.46 2.26 -30.31
CA GLN A 79 13.98 1.05 -30.97
C GLN A 79 13.83 -0.06 -29.94
N TRP A 80 12.75 -0.84 -30.04
CA TRP A 80 12.54 -1.99 -29.19
C TRP A 80 13.13 -3.23 -29.86
N LYS A 81 14.12 -3.86 -29.22
CA LYS A 81 14.82 -5.03 -29.76
C LYS A 81 14.85 -6.15 -28.74
N ARG A 82 14.76 -7.40 -29.19
CA ARG A 82 14.94 -8.57 -28.32
C ARG A 82 16.44 -8.85 -28.10
N PRO A 83 16.83 -9.51 -27.00
CA PRO A 83 18.21 -9.93 -26.75
C PRO A 83 18.86 -10.68 -27.92
N LYS A 84 18.11 -11.58 -28.60
CA LYS A 84 18.58 -12.30 -29.80
C LYS A 84 18.91 -11.41 -31.01
N GLU A 85 18.49 -10.15 -31.00
CA GLU A 85 18.83 -9.15 -32.03
C GLU A 85 20.04 -8.29 -31.64
N LEU A 86 20.47 -8.35 -30.37
CA LEU A 86 21.53 -7.53 -29.80
C LEU A 86 22.84 -8.31 -29.63
N CYS A 87 22.76 -9.58 -29.23
CA CYS A 87 23.90 -10.46 -29.09
C CYS A 87 23.62 -11.85 -29.68
N SER A 88 24.70 -12.58 -30.02
CA SER A 88 24.61 -13.90 -30.66
C SER A 88 24.16 -15.01 -29.72
N ASN A 89 24.46 -14.90 -28.43
CA ASN A 89 24.15 -15.89 -27.41
C ASN A 89 23.60 -15.19 -26.16
N PRO A 90 22.33 -14.75 -26.16
CA PRO A 90 21.73 -14.16 -24.98
C PRO A 90 21.50 -15.23 -23.92
N GLU A 91 21.88 -14.91 -22.70
CA GLU A 91 21.64 -15.72 -21.52
C GLU A 91 20.73 -14.97 -20.55
N PHE A 92 19.94 -15.72 -19.80
CA PHE A 92 19.04 -15.12 -18.82
C PHE A 92 19.85 -14.71 -17.59
N ILE A 93 20.53 -15.68 -16.98
CA ILE A 93 21.45 -15.52 -15.85
C ILE A 93 22.73 -16.32 -16.16
N VAL A 94 23.91 -15.75 -15.95
CA VAL A 94 25.22 -16.39 -16.18
C VAL A 94 25.97 -16.58 -14.86
N ASP A 95 26.29 -17.83 -14.50
CA ASP A 95 27.03 -18.15 -13.25
C ASP A 95 26.41 -17.56 -11.97
N GLY A 96 25.06 -17.54 -11.92
CA GLY A 96 24.28 -16.95 -10.84
C GLY A 96 24.14 -15.43 -11.00
N ALA A 97 23.02 -14.88 -10.53
CA ALA A 97 22.77 -13.45 -10.65
C ALA A 97 23.61 -12.69 -9.62
N LYS A 98 24.54 -11.87 -10.11
CA LYS A 98 25.51 -11.12 -9.32
C LYS A 98 25.14 -9.65 -9.30
N ARG A 99 25.60 -8.97 -8.26
CA ARG A 99 25.46 -7.52 -8.13
C ARG A 99 26.04 -6.76 -9.32
N THR A 100 27.11 -7.27 -9.95
CA THR A 100 27.78 -6.71 -11.13
C THR A 100 26.92 -6.65 -12.39
N ASP A 101 25.80 -7.38 -12.42
CA ASP A 101 24.92 -7.48 -13.59
C ASP A 101 23.95 -6.28 -13.67
N ILE A 102 24.12 -5.33 -12.75
CA ILE A 102 23.25 -4.19 -12.54
C ILE A 102 24.09 -2.93 -12.68
N CYS A 103 24.02 -2.34 -13.87
CA CYS A 103 24.57 -1.03 -14.19
C CYS A 103 23.44 -0.09 -14.64
N GLN A 104 23.38 1.09 -14.04
CA GLN A 104 22.34 2.08 -14.35
C GLN A 104 22.48 2.64 -15.77
N GLY A 105 21.34 2.67 -16.48
CA GLY A 105 21.22 3.35 -17.76
C GLY A 105 20.83 4.82 -17.62
N ALA A 106 20.05 5.33 -18.58
CA ALA A 106 19.68 6.74 -18.69
C ALA A 106 18.47 7.16 -17.82
N LEU A 107 17.91 6.26 -17.01
CA LEU A 107 16.74 6.51 -16.16
C LEU A 107 17.18 6.86 -14.73
N GLY A 108 16.43 7.72 -14.05
CA GLY A 108 16.70 8.16 -12.67
C GLY A 108 16.11 7.23 -11.61
N ASP A 109 16.36 5.93 -11.71
CA ASP A 109 15.78 4.86 -10.89
C ASP A 109 16.82 4.11 -10.04
N CYS A 110 17.94 4.76 -9.75
CA CYS A 110 19.01 4.24 -8.88
C CYS A 110 18.53 3.53 -7.59
N TRP A 111 17.44 4.02 -7.00
CA TRP A 111 16.81 3.43 -5.82
C TRP A 111 16.35 1.98 -6.07
N LEU A 112 15.84 1.68 -7.26
CA LEU A 112 15.42 0.34 -7.65
C LEU A 112 16.65 -0.53 -7.88
N LEU A 113 17.68 0.00 -8.53
CA LEU A 113 18.91 -0.76 -8.83
C LEU A 113 19.70 -1.09 -7.55
N ALA A 114 19.76 -0.18 -6.59
CA ALA A 114 20.30 -0.46 -5.26
C ALA A 114 19.50 -1.60 -4.58
N ALA A 115 18.17 -1.59 -4.74
CA ALA A 115 17.34 -2.66 -4.20
C ALA A 115 17.61 -4.02 -4.88
N ILE A 116 17.73 -4.04 -6.21
CA ILE A 116 18.04 -5.26 -6.98
C ILE A 116 19.45 -5.75 -6.63
N ALA A 117 20.40 -4.84 -6.43
CA ALA A 117 21.76 -5.20 -6.04
C ALA A 117 21.82 -5.88 -4.68
N SER A 118 21.10 -5.36 -3.68
CA SER A 118 21.03 -6.02 -2.37
C SER A 118 20.28 -7.36 -2.47
N LEU A 119 19.29 -7.49 -3.37
CA LEU A 119 18.56 -8.74 -3.59
C LEU A 119 19.50 -9.88 -4.05
N THR A 120 20.53 -9.58 -4.85
CA THR A 120 21.52 -10.60 -5.27
C THR A 120 22.39 -11.16 -4.15
N LEU A 121 22.36 -10.58 -2.95
CA LEU A 121 23.08 -11.10 -1.79
C LEU A 121 22.41 -12.35 -1.19
N ASP A 122 21.12 -12.55 -1.44
CA ASP A 122 20.35 -13.70 -0.96
C ASP A 122 19.64 -14.39 -2.12
N ASN A 123 20.18 -15.54 -2.53
CA ASN A 123 19.64 -16.34 -3.63
C ASN A 123 18.20 -16.82 -3.39
N ALA A 124 17.79 -17.07 -2.14
CA ALA A 124 16.45 -17.56 -1.85
C ALA A 124 15.39 -16.47 -2.11
N ILE A 125 15.70 -15.23 -1.76
CA ILE A 125 14.83 -14.07 -2.05
C ILE A 125 14.87 -13.75 -3.54
N LEU A 126 16.04 -13.85 -4.17
CA LEU A 126 16.20 -13.60 -5.59
C LEU A 126 15.38 -14.59 -6.44
N GLU A 127 15.44 -15.89 -6.16
CA GLU A 127 14.66 -16.91 -6.86
C GLU A 127 13.15 -16.73 -6.72
N ARG A 128 12.70 -16.03 -5.67
CA ARG A 128 11.29 -15.66 -5.49
C ARG A 128 10.88 -14.56 -6.47
N VAL A 129 11.68 -13.51 -6.60
CA VAL A 129 11.40 -12.38 -7.50
C VAL A 129 11.65 -12.76 -8.96
N VAL A 130 12.68 -13.57 -9.19
CA VAL A 130 13.15 -14.04 -10.49
C VAL A 130 13.02 -15.57 -10.53
N PRO A 131 11.84 -16.10 -10.90
CA PRO A 131 11.60 -17.54 -10.92
C PRO A 131 12.63 -18.28 -11.78
N PRO A 132 13.20 -19.40 -11.29
CA PRO A 132 14.16 -20.21 -12.04
C PRO A 132 13.48 -20.94 -13.21
N GLY A 133 14.29 -21.45 -14.15
CA GLY A 133 13.79 -22.20 -15.32
C GLY A 133 13.42 -21.34 -16.53
N GLN A 134 13.75 -20.05 -16.49
CA GLN A 134 13.62 -19.14 -17.64
C GLN A 134 14.90 -19.16 -18.49
N SER A 135 14.77 -19.26 -19.81
CA SER A 135 15.91 -19.40 -20.72
C SER A 135 15.63 -18.80 -22.10
N PHE A 136 16.69 -18.33 -22.77
CA PHE A 136 16.65 -17.95 -24.18
C PHE A 136 16.90 -19.14 -25.13
N ILE A 137 17.34 -20.28 -24.60
CA ILE A 137 17.72 -21.47 -25.37
C ILE A 137 16.57 -22.48 -25.34
N GLU A 138 16.14 -22.89 -24.16
CA GLU A 138 15.12 -23.92 -23.95
C GLU A 138 13.71 -23.32 -23.90
N ASP A 139 12.76 -23.92 -24.61
CA ASP A 139 11.34 -23.51 -24.67
C ASP A 139 11.13 -22.00 -24.87
N TYR A 140 12.01 -21.38 -25.65
CA TYR A 140 11.98 -19.94 -25.87
C TYR A 140 10.78 -19.51 -26.73
N ALA A 141 9.95 -18.66 -26.16
CA ALA A 141 8.83 -18.01 -26.84
C ALA A 141 8.84 -16.48 -26.71
N GLY A 142 9.96 -15.88 -26.30
CA GLY A 142 10.10 -14.43 -26.10
C GLY A 142 9.21 -13.89 -24.98
N ILE A 143 8.98 -14.69 -23.94
CA ILE A 143 8.11 -14.43 -22.78
C ILE A 143 8.84 -14.79 -21.50
N PHE A 144 8.75 -13.92 -20.50
CA PHE A 144 9.38 -14.05 -19.17
C PHE A 144 8.39 -13.59 -18.11
N HIS A 145 8.63 -13.93 -16.85
CA HIS A 145 7.82 -13.47 -15.73
C HIS A 145 8.63 -13.25 -14.46
N PHE A 146 8.11 -12.39 -13.60
CA PHE A 146 8.71 -11.96 -12.34
C PHE A 146 7.62 -11.78 -11.29
N GLN A 147 7.96 -11.96 -10.02
CA GLN A 147 7.02 -11.81 -8.92
C GLN A 147 7.38 -10.61 -8.06
N PHE A 148 6.39 -9.76 -7.79
CA PHE A 148 6.55 -8.61 -6.92
C PHE A 148 5.50 -8.62 -5.83
N TRP A 149 5.91 -8.27 -4.63
CA TRP A 149 4.98 -7.94 -3.57
C TRP A 149 4.37 -6.57 -3.83
N GLN A 150 3.06 -6.47 -3.75
CA GLN A 150 2.30 -5.24 -3.94
C GLN A 150 1.26 -5.12 -2.85
N TYR A 151 1.54 -4.25 -1.88
CA TYR A 151 0.59 -3.82 -0.85
C TYR A 151 -0.07 -5.00 -0.11
N GLY A 152 0.70 -6.04 0.18
CA GLY A 152 0.25 -7.21 0.94
C GLY A 152 0.03 -8.48 0.13
N GLU A 153 0.17 -8.42 -1.19
CA GLU A 153 -0.09 -9.56 -2.07
C GLU A 153 1.06 -9.76 -3.06
N TRP A 154 1.41 -11.02 -3.33
CA TRP A 154 2.32 -11.36 -4.40
C TRP A 154 1.61 -11.33 -5.75
N VAL A 155 2.24 -10.70 -6.73
CA VAL A 155 1.72 -10.47 -8.06
C VAL A 155 2.72 -10.98 -9.09
N ASP A 156 2.27 -11.88 -9.97
CA ASP A 156 3.07 -12.43 -11.07
C ASP A 156 2.90 -11.55 -12.32
N VAL A 157 4.02 -10.98 -12.79
CA VAL A 157 4.06 -10.04 -13.92
C VAL A 157 4.75 -10.69 -15.10
N VAL A 158 3.96 -11.04 -16.11
CA VAL A 158 4.44 -11.55 -17.40
C VAL A 158 4.89 -10.41 -18.29
N ILE A 159 5.99 -10.55 -19.01
CA ILE A 159 6.46 -9.60 -20.05
C ILE A 159 6.96 -10.34 -21.28
N ASP A 160 7.03 -9.64 -22.42
CA ASP A 160 7.91 -10.05 -23.51
C ASP A 160 9.34 -9.51 -23.32
N ASP A 161 10.29 -10.00 -24.11
CA ASP A 161 11.71 -9.63 -24.02
C ASP A 161 12.14 -8.46 -24.92
N ARG A 162 11.21 -7.67 -25.48
CA ARG A 162 11.58 -6.48 -26.25
C ARG A 162 12.08 -5.39 -25.30
N LEU A 163 13.31 -4.93 -25.45
CA LEU A 163 13.92 -3.92 -24.59
C LEU A 163 14.16 -2.61 -25.35
N PRO A 164 14.00 -1.44 -24.71
CA PRO A 164 14.34 -0.14 -25.31
C PRO A 164 15.83 0.00 -25.57
N THR A 165 16.18 0.31 -26.82
CA THR A 165 17.57 0.48 -27.27
C THR A 165 17.77 1.75 -28.06
N ARG A 166 19.00 2.27 -28.04
CA ARG A 166 19.45 3.34 -28.92
C ARG A 166 20.83 2.97 -29.45
N ASP A 167 21.01 3.09 -30.77
CA ASP A 167 22.28 2.75 -31.45
C ASP A 167 22.76 1.31 -31.15
N GLY A 168 21.83 0.37 -30.97
CA GLY A 168 22.13 -1.03 -30.67
C GLY A 168 22.54 -1.32 -29.22
N LYS A 169 22.46 -0.33 -28.31
CA LYS A 169 22.71 -0.49 -26.88
C LYS A 169 21.44 -0.33 -26.06
N LEU A 170 21.34 -1.05 -24.94
CA LEU A 170 20.25 -0.90 -23.98
C LEU A 170 20.23 0.52 -23.42
N LEU A 171 19.03 1.09 -23.29
CA LEU A 171 18.85 2.46 -22.80
C LEU A 171 18.84 2.54 -21.27
N PHE A 172 18.37 1.47 -20.61
CA PHE A 172 18.14 1.38 -19.18
C PHE A 172 19.10 0.36 -18.54
N VAL A 173 18.70 -0.35 -17.48
CA VAL A 173 19.54 -1.36 -16.82
C VAL A 173 20.14 -2.36 -17.81
N HIS A 174 21.41 -2.69 -17.58
CA HIS A 174 22.15 -3.70 -18.32
C HIS A 174 23.26 -4.31 -17.45
N SER A 175 23.69 -5.53 -17.81
CA SER A 175 24.85 -6.19 -17.23
C SER A 175 26.15 -5.72 -17.87
N ALA A 176 27.23 -5.67 -17.09
CA ALA A 176 28.57 -5.37 -17.57
C ALA A 176 29.10 -6.44 -18.55
N GLU A 177 28.66 -7.70 -18.41
CA GLU A 177 29.03 -8.82 -19.29
C GLU A 177 28.40 -8.69 -20.70
N GLY A 178 27.28 -7.96 -20.81
CA GLY A 178 26.62 -7.63 -22.06
C GLY A 178 25.84 -8.78 -22.74
N SER A 179 26.00 -10.03 -22.30
CA SER A 179 25.24 -11.20 -22.78
C SER A 179 24.08 -11.62 -21.86
N GLU A 180 23.97 -10.99 -20.69
CA GLU A 180 23.00 -11.32 -19.64
C GLU A 180 21.88 -10.28 -19.54
N PHE A 181 20.62 -10.73 -19.38
CA PHE A 181 19.44 -9.87 -19.55
C PHE A 181 18.39 -9.95 -18.43
N TRP A 182 18.56 -10.76 -17.38
CA TRP A 182 17.56 -10.87 -16.31
C TRP A 182 17.28 -9.53 -15.64
N SER A 183 18.30 -8.71 -15.37
CA SER A 183 18.17 -7.42 -14.68
C SER A 183 17.39 -6.41 -15.51
N ALA A 184 17.66 -6.36 -16.83
CA ALA A 184 16.93 -5.50 -17.77
C ALA A 184 15.46 -5.92 -17.93
N LEU A 185 15.18 -7.22 -17.91
CA LEU A 185 13.83 -7.77 -17.97
C LEU A 185 13.07 -7.55 -16.66
N LEU A 186 13.73 -7.66 -15.51
CA LEU A 186 13.16 -7.37 -14.19
C LEU A 186 12.72 -5.90 -14.09
N GLU A 187 13.60 -4.97 -14.50
CA GLU A 187 13.29 -3.53 -14.56
C GLU A 187 12.08 -3.27 -15.48
N LYS A 188 12.00 -3.95 -16.63
CA LYS A 188 10.84 -3.85 -17.53
C LYS A 188 9.54 -4.35 -16.87
N ALA A 189 9.58 -5.47 -16.17
CA ALA A 189 8.41 -6.01 -15.48
C ALA A 189 7.93 -5.06 -14.38
N TYR A 190 8.88 -4.46 -13.65
CA TYR A 190 8.57 -3.46 -12.64
C TYR A 190 8.05 -2.14 -13.24
N ALA A 191 8.57 -1.71 -14.40
CA ALA A 191 8.05 -0.59 -15.17
C ALA A 191 6.61 -0.83 -15.62
N LYS A 192 6.31 -2.05 -16.10
CA LYS A 192 4.96 -2.47 -16.47
C LYS A 192 3.99 -2.43 -15.28
N LEU A 193 4.41 -2.93 -14.13
CA LEU A 193 3.60 -2.92 -12.90
C LEU A 193 3.20 -1.49 -12.48
N ASN A 194 4.12 -0.54 -12.67
CA ASN A 194 3.94 0.87 -12.36
C ASN A 194 3.35 1.71 -13.50
N GLY A 195 3.25 1.13 -14.71
CA GLY A 195 2.58 1.68 -15.89
C GLY A 195 3.51 2.17 -17.01
N SER A 196 4.73 2.62 -16.72
CA SER A 196 5.75 3.02 -17.70
C SER A 196 7.14 3.10 -17.07
N TYR A 197 8.21 3.10 -17.86
CA TYR A 197 9.57 3.32 -17.36
C TYR A 197 9.71 4.65 -16.62
N GLU A 198 9.12 5.74 -17.13
CA GLU A 198 9.16 7.05 -16.47
C GLU A 198 8.56 7.04 -15.05
N ALA A 199 7.63 6.13 -14.74
CA ALA A 199 7.02 6.02 -13.42
C ALA A 199 8.01 5.52 -12.35
N LEU A 200 9.13 4.93 -12.77
CA LEU A 200 10.22 4.49 -11.90
C LEU A 200 11.17 5.64 -11.55
N SER A 201 11.08 6.79 -12.23
CA SER A 201 11.93 7.94 -11.92
C SER A 201 11.60 8.51 -10.53
N GLY A 202 12.62 8.52 -9.66
CA GLY A 202 12.52 8.97 -8.27
C GLY A 202 11.77 7.99 -7.36
N GLY A 203 12.43 7.58 -6.28
CA GLY A 203 11.92 6.67 -5.26
C GLY A 203 12.91 6.50 -4.12
N SER A 204 12.50 5.80 -3.06
CA SER A 204 13.40 5.33 -2.00
C SER A 204 13.70 3.84 -2.21
N THR A 205 14.91 3.41 -1.83
CA THR A 205 15.34 1.99 -1.89
C THR A 205 14.40 1.09 -1.09
N THR A 206 13.82 1.62 0.00
CA THR A 206 12.81 0.92 0.80
C THR A 206 11.63 0.43 -0.03
N GLU A 207 11.19 1.20 -1.03
CA GLU A 207 10.09 0.80 -1.89
C GLU A 207 10.43 -0.47 -2.68
N GLY A 208 11.67 -0.56 -3.17
CA GLY A 208 12.17 -1.71 -3.90
C GLY A 208 12.33 -2.92 -2.98
N PHE A 209 12.92 -2.72 -1.80
CA PHE A 209 13.08 -3.80 -0.82
C PHE A 209 11.75 -4.42 -0.43
N GLU A 210 10.74 -3.61 -0.12
CA GLU A 210 9.40 -4.09 0.21
C GLU A 210 8.75 -4.84 -0.95
N ASP A 211 8.88 -4.32 -2.18
CA ASP A 211 8.27 -4.95 -3.35
C ASP A 211 9.00 -6.24 -3.77
N PHE A 212 10.25 -6.44 -3.35
CA PHE A 212 11.01 -7.66 -3.59
C PHE A 212 10.91 -8.69 -2.47
N THR A 213 10.56 -8.28 -1.25
CA THR A 213 10.63 -9.17 -0.07
C THR A 213 9.29 -9.36 0.64
N GLY A 214 8.34 -8.43 0.46
CA GLY A 214 7.19 -8.28 1.36
C GLY A 214 7.55 -7.86 2.79
N GLY A 215 8.82 -7.56 3.02
CA GLY A 215 9.41 -7.12 4.28
C GLY A 215 8.91 -5.76 4.75
N ILE A 216 9.37 -5.36 5.92
CA ILE A 216 9.13 -4.02 6.46
C ILE A 216 10.44 -3.26 6.56
N ALA A 217 10.42 -2.04 6.04
CA ALA A 217 11.58 -1.15 6.06
C ALA A 217 11.62 -0.32 7.35
N GLU A 218 12.81 -0.14 7.90
CA GLU A 218 13.12 0.77 9.01
C GLU A 218 14.15 1.79 8.54
N ASN A 219 13.94 3.06 8.89
CA ASN A 219 14.81 4.15 8.49
C ASN A 219 15.55 4.70 9.72
N HIS A 220 16.88 4.75 9.64
CA HIS A 220 17.75 5.31 10.67
C HIS A 220 18.44 6.58 10.14
N ASP A 221 18.22 7.70 10.85
CA ASP A 221 18.98 8.94 10.66
C ASP A 221 20.38 8.77 11.24
N LEU A 222 21.40 8.78 10.38
CA LEU A 222 22.78 8.53 10.78
C LEU A 222 23.35 9.66 11.64
N SER A 223 22.80 10.88 11.55
CA SER A 223 23.18 11.99 12.43
C SER A 223 22.82 11.74 13.90
N LYS A 224 21.88 10.83 14.15
CA LYS A 224 21.39 10.42 15.48
C LYS A 224 21.54 8.91 15.68
N ALA A 225 22.52 8.30 15.01
CA ALA A 225 22.72 6.86 15.06
C ALA A 225 22.91 6.37 16.52
N PRO A 226 22.16 5.33 16.94
CA PRO A 226 22.35 4.75 18.26
C PRO A 226 23.72 4.04 18.35
N PRO A 227 24.34 3.95 19.54
CA PRO A 227 25.66 3.32 19.70
C PRO A 227 25.72 1.85 19.27
N TYR A 228 24.59 1.15 19.24
CA TYR A 228 24.49 -0.26 18.84
C TYR A 228 24.19 -0.46 17.34
N LEU A 229 24.08 0.61 16.54
CA LEU A 229 23.66 0.52 15.13
C LEU A 229 24.57 -0.38 14.29
N PHE A 230 25.90 -0.34 14.51
CA PHE A 230 26.82 -1.21 13.77
C PHE A 230 26.53 -2.70 14.00
N LYS A 231 26.29 -3.11 15.26
CA LYS A 231 25.92 -4.48 15.59
C LYS A 231 24.56 -4.86 15.00
N LEU A 232 23.62 -3.92 14.97
CA LEU A 232 22.33 -4.11 14.31
C LEU A 232 22.52 -4.38 12.81
N MET A 233 23.40 -3.64 12.13
CA MET A 233 23.72 -3.85 10.71
C MET A 233 24.33 -5.24 10.47
N GLN A 234 25.28 -5.67 11.30
CA GLN A 234 25.88 -7.01 11.21
C GLN A 234 24.83 -8.12 11.37
N LYS A 235 23.98 -7.98 12.39
CA LYS A 235 22.89 -8.93 12.64
C LYS A 235 21.91 -8.96 11.47
N ALA A 236 21.51 -7.80 10.96
CA ALA A 236 20.59 -7.68 9.84
C ALA A 236 21.15 -8.36 8.57
N LEU A 237 22.41 -8.12 8.22
CA LEU A 237 23.09 -8.78 7.09
C LEU A 237 23.19 -10.29 7.28
N THR A 238 23.47 -10.76 8.50
CA THR A 238 23.53 -12.20 8.81
C THR A 238 22.16 -12.88 8.69
N LEU A 239 21.08 -12.15 8.95
CA LEU A 239 19.70 -12.63 8.83
C LEU A 239 19.12 -12.46 7.41
N GLY A 240 19.91 -12.00 6.44
CA GLY A 240 19.45 -11.77 5.07
C GLY A 240 18.62 -10.50 4.87
N SER A 241 18.53 -9.61 5.87
CA SER A 241 17.87 -8.31 5.70
C SER A 241 18.58 -7.51 4.60
N LEU A 242 17.80 -6.76 3.82
CA LEU A 242 18.34 -5.92 2.75
C LEU A 242 18.65 -4.53 3.31
N LEU A 243 19.88 -4.05 3.11
CA LEU A 243 20.31 -2.75 3.60
C LEU A 243 20.63 -1.80 2.44
N GLY A 244 20.21 -0.56 2.58
CA GLY A 244 20.49 0.54 1.67
C GLY A 244 20.87 1.81 2.43
N CYS A 245 21.56 2.74 1.78
CA CYS A 245 21.92 4.01 2.38
C CYS A 245 21.92 5.14 1.35
N SER A 246 21.78 6.38 1.82
CA SER A 246 21.72 7.55 0.94
C SER A 246 22.34 8.80 1.57
N ILE A 247 22.69 9.75 0.70
CA ILE A 247 23.37 11.00 1.05
C ILE A 247 22.49 12.19 0.68
N ASP A 248 22.02 12.92 1.69
CA ASP A 248 21.22 14.15 1.56
C ASP A 248 22.09 15.43 1.58
N VAL A 249 23.34 15.36 2.06
CA VAL A 249 24.18 16.54 2.41
C VAL A 249 25.00 17.13 1.24
N THR A 250 25.16 18.46 1.25
CA THR A 250 25.94 19.25 0.28
C THR A 250 27.45 19.26 0.58
N VAL A 251 28.18 18.33 -0.05
CA VAL A 251 29.59 18.37 -0.57
C VAL A 251 30.35 17.11 -0.12
N THR A 252 30.71 16.29 -1.10
CA THR A 252 31.61 15.15 -0.94
C THR A 252 32.73 15.34 -1.97
N SER A 253 33.95 15.61 -1.51
CA SER A 253 35.14 15.72 -2.38
C SER A 253 35.72 14.35 -2.77
N LEU A 254 35.11 13.27 -2.28
CA LEU A 254 35.64 11.89 -2.30
C LEU A 254 34.83 10.97 -3.23
N LYS A 255 34.35 11.51 -4.36
CA LYS A 255 33.59 10.80 -5.41
C LYS A 255 32.27 10.14 -5.00
N LEU A 256 31.74 10.42 -3.82
CA LEU A 256 30.38 10.00 -3.44
C LEU A 256 29.32 10.86 -4.15
N VAL A 257 28.23 10.23 -4.60
CA VAL A 257 27.14 10.82 -5.36
C VAL A 257 26.00 11.18 -4.40
N LYS A 258 25.47 12.40 -4.53
CA LYS A 258 24.36 12.89 -3.70
C LYS A 258 23.02 12.56 -4.32
N GLY A 259 21.98 12.44 -3.48
CA GLY A 259 20.63 12.11 -3.95
C GLY A 259 20.59 10.78 -4.70
N HIS A 260 21.46 9.85 -4.30
CA HIS A 260 21.66 8.56 -4.92
C HIS A 260 21.57 7.47 -3.84
N ALA A 261 20.97 6.34 -4.22
CA ALA A 261 20.85 5.17 -3.36
C ALA A 261 22.08 4.29 -3.53
N TYR A 262 22.61 3.82 -2.40
CA TYR A 262 23.69 2.86 -2.32
C TYR A 262 23.20 1.62 -1.59
N SER A 263 23.81 0.47 -1.86
CA SER A 263 23.53 -0.78 -1.14
C SER A 263 24.60 -0.99 -0.07
N VAL A 264 24.22 -1.44 1.12
CA VAL A 264 25.19 -1.91 2.12
C VAL A 264 25.29 -3.42 1.98
N THR A 265 26.47 -3.91 1.61
CA THR A 265 26.70 -5.32 1.24
C THR A 265 27.57 -6.08 2.24
N GLY A 266 28.01 -5.43 3.32
CA GLY A 266 28.86 -6.03 4.34
C GLY A 266 29.10 -5.10 5.53
N ALA A 267 29.31 -5.68 6.70
CA ALA A 267 29.71 -4.97 7.92
C ALA A 267 30.63 -5.89 8.74
N GLU A 268 31.92 -5.56 8.81
CA GLU A 268 32.95 -6.44 9.34
C GLU A 268 33.89 -5.70 10.28
N GLU A 269 34.47 -6.43 11.23
CA GLU A 269 35.48 -5.90 12.14
C GLU A 269 36.85 -6.51 11.81
N VAL A 270 37.85 -5.67 11.58
CA VAL A 270 39.21 -6.10 11.19
C VAL A 270 40.26 -5.61 12.18
N HIS A 271 41.36 -6.33 12.29
CA HIS A 271 42.48 -5.92 13.13
C HIS A 271 43.50 -5.13 12.31
N SER A 272 43.58 -3.82 12.57
CA SER A 272 44.55 -2.91 11.98
C SER A 272 45.53 -2.44 13.05
N TYR A 273 46.81 -2.80 12.92
CA TYR A 273 47.86 -2.51 13.92
C TYR A 273 47.48 -2.91 15.35
N GLY A 274 46.79 -4.05 15.51
CA GLY A 274 46.34 -4.56 16.81
C GLY A 274 45.15 -3.82 17.43
N ARG A 275 44.52 -2.90 16.69
CA ARG A 275 43.25 -2.26 17.06
C ARG A 275 42.13 -2.79 16.18
N LEU A 276 40.98 -3.00 16.81
CA LEU A 276 39.77 -3.39 16.09
C LEU A 276 39.20 -2.16 15.37
N VAL A 277 38.91 -2.31 14.08
CA VAL A 277 38.34 -1.27 13.23
C VAL A 277 37.06 -1.80 12.60
N GLN A 278 35.99 -1.04 12.72
CA GLN A 278 34.69 -1.34 12.14
C GLN A 278 34.63 -0.81 10.71
N LEU A 279 34.38 -1.71 9.75
CA LEU A 279 34.29 -1.41 8.34
C LEU A 279 32.89 -1.73 7.80
N VAL A 280 32.43 -0.91 6.86
CA VAL A 280 31.18 -1.10 6.13
C VAL A 280 31.50 -1.19 4.64
N ARG A 281 30.95 -2.19 3.96
CA ARG A 281 31.03 -2.36 2.51
C ARG A 281 29.80 -1.77 1.85
N ILE A 282 30.03 -0.89 0.88
CA ILE A 282 28.99 -0.14 0.20
C ILE A 282 29.17 -0.32 -1.30
N ARG A 283 28.05 -0.51 -2.01
CA ARG A 283 28.02 -0.63 -3.47
C ARG A 283 27.27 0.52 -4.11
N ASN A 284 27.90 1.11 -5.12
CA ASN A 284 27.30 2.05 -6.06
C ASN A 284 26.59 1.27 -7.20
N PRO A 285 25.26 1.41 -7.36
CA PRO A 285 24.49 0.76 -8.44
C PRO A 285 24.90 1.16 -9.86
N TRP A 286 25.74 2.18 -10.05
CA TRP A 286 26.33 2.48 -11.35
C TRP A 286 27.33 1.41 -11.82
N GLY A 287 27.84 0.57 -10.90
CA GLY A 287 28.91 -0.38 -11.18
C GLY A 287 30.26 0.28 -11.45
N GLN A 288 30.39 1.57 -11.08
CA GLN A 288 31.57 2.41 -11.27
C GLN A 288 31.51 3.60 -10.31
N VAL A 289 32.61 4.35 -10.20
CA VAL A 289 32.76 5.52 -9.33
C VAL A 289 32.69 5.15 -7.84
N GLU A 290 33.87 4.92 -7.28
CA GLU A 290 34.08 4.48 -5.90
C GLU A 290 34.68 5.56 -5.00
N TRP A 291 34.57 5.32 -3.69
CA TRP A 291 35.20 6.07 -2.62
C TRP A 291 36.72 6.14 -2.78
N THR A 292 37.29 7.33 -2.61
CA THR A 292 38.76 7.55 -2.71
C THR A 292 39.42 7.87 -1.37
N GLY A 293 38.72 7.69 -0.26
CA GLY A 293 39.25 7.94 1.08
C GLY A 293 39.93 6.71 1.68
N PRO A 294 40.15 6.71 3.02
CA PRO A 294 40.68 5.57 3.74
C PRO A 294 39.85 4.30 3.50
N TRP A 295 40.51 3.15 3.42
CA TRP A 295 39.92 1.83 3.15
C TRP A 295 39.33 1.61 1.75
N SER A 296 39.49 2.57 0.84
CA SER A 296 39.29 2.33 -0.59
C SER A 296 40.18 1.19 -1.12
N ASP A 297 39.86 0.64 -2.28
CA ASP A 297 40.55 -0.51 -2.88
C ASP A 297 42.07 -0.34 -2.98
N ASN A 298 42.53 0.89 -3.27
CA ASN A 298 43.93 1.24 -3.42
C ASN A 298 44.56 1.86 -2.14
N SER A 299 43.85 1.81 -1.01
CA SER A 299 44.25 2.44 0.25
C SER A 299 45.40 1.70 0.94
N LYS A 300 46.31 2.43 1.59
CA LYS A 300 47.50 1.84 2.25
C LYS A 300 47.17 1.15 3.57
N GLU A 301 46.02 1.47 4.13
CA GLU A 301 45.44 0.95 5.38
C GLU A 301 45.31 -0.57 5.32
N TRP A 302 44.98 -1.11 4.14
CA TRP A 302 44.94 -2.53 3.85
C TRP A 302 46.26 -3.29 4.07
N ASN A 303 47.41 -2.61 4.07
CA ASN A 303 48.71 -3.24 4.33
C ASN A 303 48.89 -3.64 5.79
N SER A 304 48.04 -3.14 6.68
CA SER A 304 48.11 -3.40 8.12
C SER A 304 47.22 -4.55 8.60
N VAL A 305 46.33 -5.04 7.72
CA VAL A 305 45.40 -6.14 7.99
C VAL A 305 46.06 -7.46 7.61
N GLN A 306 45.80 -8.51 8.41
CA GLN A 306 46.35 -9.83 8.13
C GLN A 306 45.82 -10.41 6.81
N PRO A 307 46.64 -11.12 6.02
CA PRO A 307 46.21 -11.69 4.74
C PRO A 307 44.96 -12.58 4.84
N GLU A 308 44.78 -13.31 5.93
CA GLU A 308 43.64 -14.20 6.14
C GLU A 308 42.33 -13.44 6.39
N GLU A 309 42.38 -12.31 7.11
CA GLU A 309 41.22 -11.42 7.27
C GLU A 309 40.93 -10.72 5.95
N LYS A 310 41.98 -10.27 5.24
CA LYS A 310 41.87 -9.59 3.96
C LYS A 310 41.23 -10.44 2.87
N ALA A 311 41.58 -11.72 2.80
CA ALA A 311 41.04 -12.66 1.82
C ALA A 311 39.53 -12.90 1.97
N LYS A 312 38.97 -12.66 3.17
CA LYS A 312 37.52 -12.82 3.43
C LYS A 312 36.69 -11.61 2.98
N LEU A 313 37.32 -10.46 2.76
CA LEU A 313 36.64 -9.18 2.58
C LEU A 313 36.38 -8.81 1.11
N ASP A 314 36.85 -9.62 0.15
CA ASP A 314 36.69 -9.41 -1.29
C ASP A 314 36.89 -7.93 -1.69
N TYR A 315 38.07 -7.38 -1.33
CA TYR A 315 38.29 -5.94 -1.17
C TYR A 315 38.72 -5.19 -2.45
N SER A 316 38.78 -5.85 -3.61
CA SER A 316 39.40 -5.27 -4.81
C SER A 316 38.64 -5.55 -6.11
N GLY A 317 38.14 -4.50 -6.75
CA GLY A 317 37.58 -4.51 -8.11
C GLY A 317 36.99 -3.15 -8.49
N GLU A 318 37.15 -2.71 -9.75
CA GLU A 318 36.39 -1.55 -10.25
C GLU A 318 34.96 -1.98 -10.63
N ASP A 319 34.15 -2.29 -9.61
CA ASP A 319 32.78 -2.80 -9.75
C ASP A 319 31.73 -1.92 -9.04
N GLY A 320 32.17 -0.75 -8.55
CA GLY A 320 31.35 0.19 -7.79
C GLY A 320 31.26 -0.15 -6.29
N GLU A 321 31.87 -1.24 -5.82
CA GLU A 321 31.91 -1.62 -4.42
C GLU A 321 33.17 -1.09 -3.73
N PHE A 322 33.05 -0.67 -2.48
CA PHE A 322 34.17 -0.18 -1.70
C PHE A 322 33.93 -0.37 -0.21
N TRP A 323 35.02 -0.46 0.55
CA TRP A 323 34.99 -0.43 2.00
C TRP A 323 35.26 0.98 2.53
N MET A 324 34.65 1.32 3.66
CA MET A 324 34.96 2.52 4.42
C MET A 324 34.85 2.28 5.92
N ALA A 325 35.49 3.11 6.72
CA ALA A 325 35.34 3.05 8.17
C ALA A 325 33.91 3.43 8.57
N TYR A 326 33.34 2.75 9.57
CA TYR A 326 31.99 3.07 10.09
C TYR A 326 31.85 4.53 10.54
N LEU A 327 32.91 5.11 11.10
CA LEU A 327 32.92 6.53 11.47
C LEU A 327 32.81 7.46 10.26
N ASP A 328 33.46 7.11 9.15
CA ASP A 328 33.32 7.86 7.90
C ASP A 328 31.92 7.67 7.32
N PHE A 329 31.36 6.46 7.39
CA PHE A 329 30.00 6.17 6.95
C PHE A 329 28.98 7.08 7.64
N ILE A 330 29.03 7.18 8.98
CA ILE A 330 28.14 8.03 9.78
C ILE A 330 28.28 9.53 9.44
N GLN A 331 29.49 9.97 9.05
CA GLN A 331 29.75 11.37 8.71
C GLN A 331 29.34 11.73 7.28
N GLN A 332 29.50 10.79 6.33
CA GLN A 332 29.26 11.04 4.91
C GLN A 332 27.81 10.74 4.49
N PHE A 333 27.18 9.72 5.08
CA PHE A 333 25.83 9.30 4.75
C PHE A 333 24.80 9.92 5.71
N SER A 334 23.57 10.07 5.23
CA SER A 334 22.50 10.73 5.96
C SER A 334 21.48 9.74 6.51
N LYS A 335 21.16 8.69 5.74
CA LYS A 335 20.16 7.69 6.11
C LYS A 335 20.67 6.29 5.84
N LEU A 336 20.28 5.37 6.71
CA LEU A 336 20.36 3.93 6.53
C LEU A 336 18.95 3.37 6.52
N GLU A 337 18.66 2.53 5.55
CA GLU A 337 17.38 1.89 5.30
C GLU A 337 17.59 0.37 5.47
N ILE A 338 16.88 -0.26 6.40
CA ILE A 338 16.99 -1.70 6.69
C ILE A 338 15.63 -2.34 6.41
N CYS A 339 15.54 -3.26 5.46
CA CYS A 339 14.33 -4.04 5.22
C CYS A 339 14.45 -5.41 5.87
N ASN A 340 13.69 -5.61 6.93
CA ASN A 340 13.60 -6.88 7.63
C ASN A 340 12.58 -7.78 6.95
N LEU A 341 12.95 -9.04 6.78
CA LEU A 341 12.14 -10.04 6.10
C LEU A 341 11.01 -10.51 7.02
N THR A 342 9.83 -10.73 6.43
CA THR A 342 8.72 -11.37 7.14
C THR A 342 8.93 -12.89 7.21
N PRO A 343 8.22 -13.61 8.10
CA PRO A 343 8.32 -15.06 8.21
C PRO A 343 8.04 -15.79 6.89
N ASP A 344 7.25 -15.17 5.99
CA ASP A 344 6.91 -15.70 4.66
C ASP A 344 8.11 -15.72 3.70
N THR A 345 9.24 -15.13 4.07
CA THR A 345 10.44 -14.98 3.23
C THR A 345 11.64 -15.79 3.72
N LEU A 346 11.63 -16.23 4.99
CA LEU A 346 12.70 -17.04 5.58
C LEU A 346 12.23 -18.49 5.79
N SER A 347 12.86 -19.42 5.06
CA SER A 347 12.64 -20.87 5.23
C SER A 347 13.47 -21.48 6.38
N SER A 348 14.33 -20.69 7.05
CA SER A 348 15.22 -21.16 8.11
C SER A 348 14.56 -21.10 9.49
N GLU A 349 14.80 -22.12 10.31
CA GLU A 349 14.24 -22.26 11.67
C GLU A 349 14.91 -21.34 12.72
N ASP A 350 16.00 -20.65 12.36
CA ASP A 350 16.87 -19.92 13.30
C ASP A 350 16.57 -18.40 13.42
N ALA A 351 15.67 -17.84 12.63
CA ALA A 351 15.31 -16.43 12.71
C ALA A 351 14.10 -16.24 13.65
N SER A 352 14.21 -15.32 14.62
CA SER A 352 13.09 -14.86 15.44
C SER A 352 11.95 -14.41 14.54
N ARG A 353 10.87 -15.19 14.50
CA ARG A 353 9.72 -14.94 13.61
C ARG A 353 8.94 -13.76 14.13
N TRP A 354 8.94 -12.65 13.38
CA TRP A 354 8.00 -11.55 13.62
C TRP A 354 6.58 -12.05 13.40
N ASN A 355 5.72 -11.91 14.40
CA ASN A 355 4.28 -12.03 14.18
C ASN A 355 3.83 -10.79 13.40
N TYR A 356 2.92 -10.95 12.44
CA TYR A 356 2.42 -9.79 11.69
C TYR A 356 0.91 -9.83 11.48
N ASN A 357 0.32 -8.64 11.53
CA ASN A 357 -1.07 -8.40 11.19
C ASN A 357 -1.15 -7.34 10.10
N GLN A 358 -1.96 -7.58 9.08
CA GLN A 358 -2.16 -6.67 7.96
C GLN A 358 -3.62 -6.26 7.84
N PHE A 359 -3.85 -4.95 7.70
CA PHE A 359 -5.17 -4.38 7.53
C PHE A 359 -5.22 -3.47 6.31
N GLU A 360 -6.24 -3.64 5.49
CA GLU A 360 -6.51 -2.72 4.37
C GLU A 360 -7.52 -1.66 4.79
N GLY A 361 -7.27 -0.42 4.38
CA GLY A 361 -8.15 0.70 4.69
C GLY A 361 -8.22 1.72 3.58
N ASN A 362 -9.18 2.63 3.70
CA ASN A 362 -9.40 3.72 2.76
C ASN A 362 -9.69 5.02 3.52
N TRP A 363 -9.14 6.12 3.01
CA TRP A 363 -9.58 7.47 3.31
C TRP A 363 -10.49 7.95 2.18
N ARG A 364 -11.76 8.18 2.49
CA ARG A 364 -12.74 8.72 1.55
C ARG A 364 -13.20 10.11 1.99
N VAL A 365 -13.25 11.01 1.02
CA VAL A 365 -13.72 12.38 1.21
C VAL A 365 -15.13 12.35 1.76
N GLY A 366 -15.32 13.08 2.86
CA GLY A 366 -16.57 13.09 3.57
C GLY A 366 -16.93 11.70 4.06
N SER A 367 -16.05 10.97 4.74
CA SER A 367 -16.47 9.81 5.54
C SER A 367 -15.33 9.42 6.48
N THR A 368 -14.24 8.92 5.90
CA THR A 368 -13.10 8.34 6.61
C THR A 368 -11.82 9.17 6.46
N ALA A 369 -11.81 10.18 5.59
CA ALA A 369 -10.70 11.11 5.41
C ALA A 369 -10.70 12.23 6.49
N GLY A 370 -10.43 11.84 7.73
CA GLY A 370 -10.55 12.72 8.90
C GLY A 370 -9.38 13.70 9.12
N GLY A 371 -8.25 13.51 8.43
CA GLY A 371 -7.02 14.30 8.67
C GLY A 371 -6.34 13.94 9.99
N CYS A 372 -5.25 14.61 10.35
CA CYS A 372 -4.48 14.30 11.56
C CYS A 372 -5.09 14.94 12.82
N ARG A 373 -4.43 14.76 13.97
CA ARG A 373 -4.91 15.24 15.29
C ARG A 373 -5.15 16.76 15.37
N ASN A 374 -4.51 17.52 14.49
CA ASN A 374 -4.71 18.97 14.33
C ASN A 374 -6.14 19.34 13.87
N ASN A 375 -6.89 18.36 13.37
CA ASN A 375 -8.28 18.48 12.92
C ASN A 375 -9.21 17.71 13.88
N PRO A 376 -9.41 18.18 15.13
CA PRO A 376 -10.11 17.41 16.16
C PRO A 376 -11.55 17.04 15.80
N ALA A 377 -12.23 17.87 15.00
CA ALA A 377 -13.61 17.65 14.60
C ALA A 377 -13.79 16.40 13.72
N THR A 378 -12.78 16.09 12.90
CA THR A 378 -12.86 15.05 11.87
C THR A 378 -11.93 13.86 12.17
N PHE A 379 -10.90 14.03 13.01
CA PHE A 379 -9.89 13.02 13.32
C PHE A 379 -10.46 11.67 13.77
N CYS A 380 -11.53 11.67 14.57
CA CYS A 380 -12.18 10.46 15.07
C CYS A 380 -12.82 9.60 13.98
N SER A 381 -13.01 10.16 12.79
CA SER A 381 -13.65 9.48 11.66
C SER A 381 -12.68 8.65 10.83
N ASN A 382 -11.37 8.81 11.05
CA ASN A 382 -10.37 7.93 10.47
C ASN A 382 -10.59 6.48 10.94
N PRO A 383 -10.23 5.47 10.12
CA PRO A 383 -10.27 4.07 10.53
C PRO A 383 -9.46 3.82 11.83
N GLN A 384 -9.92 2.90 12.68
CA GLN A 384 -9.29 2.61 13.97
C GLN A 384 -9.03 1.10 14.12
N TYR A 385 -7.83 0.72 14.52
CA TYR A 385 -7.38 -0.66 14.64
C TYR A 385 -6.90 -0.93 16.06
N VAL A 386 -7.42 -1.97 16.72
CA VAL A 386 -7.03 -2.36 18.08
C VAL A 386 -5.97 -3.45 18.03
N ILE A 387 -4.96 -3.31 18.87
CA ILE A 387 -3.87 -4.29 19.04
C ILE A 387 -3.73 -4.57 20.53
N LYS A 388 -3.64 -5.85 20.86
CA LYS A 388 -3.47 -6.35 22.22
C LYS A 388 -2.08 -6.98 22.34
N LEU A 389 -1.27 -6.40 23.21
CA LEU A 389 0.07 -6.86 23.56
C LEU A 389 -0.02 -7.55 24.93
N GLU A 390 0.31 -8.84 24.99
CA GLU A 390 0.16 -9.66 26.20
C GLU A 390 1.50 -10.01 26.85
N GLU A 391 2.50 -10.38 26.04
CA GLU A 391 3.81 -10.86 26.49
C GLU A 391 4.92 -9.87 26.14
N GLU A 392 5.84 -9.67 27.09
CA GLU A 392 7.07 -8.88 26.91
C GLU A 392 8.14 -9.70 26.17
N ASP A 393 9.11 -9.01 25.56
CA ASP A 393 10.17 -9.67 24.78
C ASP A 393 11.19 -10.37 25.70
N ASP A 394 11.73 -11.53 25.29
CA ASP A 394 12.60 -12.35 26.15
C ASP A 394 14.04 -11.81 26.26
N ASP A 395 14.53 -11.07 25.25
CA ASP A 395 15.90 -10.51 25.18
C ASP A 395 15.94 -9.11 24.50
N PRO A 396 15.56 -8.05 25.23
CA PRO A 396 15.47 -6.70 24.68
C PRO A 396 16.85 -6.15 24.30
N HIS A 397 17.04 -5.80 23.02
CA HIS A 397 18.33 -5.33 22.49
C HIS A 397 18.79 -3.97 23.04
N ASP A 398 17.86 -3.19 23.58
CA ASP A 398 18.07 -1.90 24.24
C ASP A 398 18.19 -2.02 25.76
N GLY A 399 17.95 -3.21 26.32
CA GLY A 399 17.92 -3.47 27.76
C GLY A 399 16.65 -2.95 28.47
N GLU A 400 15.60 -2.60 27.72
CA GLU A 400 14.32 -2.14 28.26
C GLU A 400 13.21 -3.20 28.14
N ASP A 401 12.57 -3.51 29.26
CA ASP A 401 11.44 -4.44 29.33
C ASP A 401 10.20 -3.86 28.63
N GLY A 402 9.49 -4.71 27.90
CA GLY A 402 8.23 -4.37 27.22
C GLY A 402 8.00 -5.20 25.96
N CYS A 403 6.98 -4.82 25.20
CA CYS A 403 6.63 -5.44 23.92
C CYS A 403 7.16 -4.59 22.75
N THR A 404 7.99 -5.17 21.89
CA THR A 404 8.43 -4.50 20.65
C THR A 404 7.34 -4.58 19.58
N ILE A 405 6.96 -3.41 19.07
CA ILE A 405 5.99 -3.26 18.00
C ILE A 405 6.55 -2.37 16.90
N LEU A 406 6.45 -2.81 15.65
CA LEU A 406 6.84 -2.06 14.47
C LEU A 406 5.59 -1.86 13.61
N VAL A 407 5.23 -0.59 13.36
CA VAL A 407 4.01 -0.21 12.65
C VAL A 407 4.38 0.44 11.33
N GLY A 408 3.96 -0.16 10.21
CA GLY A 408 4.13 0.37 8.85
C GLY A 408 2.77 0.79 8.25
N LEU A 409 2.65 2.07 7.88
CA LEU A 409 1.48 2.61 7.17
C LEU A 409 1.85 2.93 5.72
N MET A 410 1.37 2.13 4.78
CA MET A 410 1.67 2.24 3.36
C MET A 410 0.47 2.77 2.57
N GLN A 411 0.64 3.80 1.74
CA GLN A 411 -0.39 4.27 0.81
C GLN A 411 -0.24 3.64 -0.58
N LYS A 412 -1.36 3.25 -1.20
CA LYS A 412 -1.39 2.55 -2.49
C LYS A 412 -1.38 3.49 -3.70
N ASP A 413 -0.91 2.98 -4.84
CA ASP A 413 -1.04 3.54 -6.20
C ASP A 413 -0.37 4.90 -6.48
N GLY A 414 0.46 5.42 -5.57
CA GLY A 414 1.08 6.74 -5.74
C GLY A 414 1.84 6.95 -7.07
N ARG A 415 2.56 5.92 -7.55
CA ARG A 415 3.31 5.99 -8.82
C ARG A 415 2.40 6.06 -10.05
N LYS A 416 1.28 5.34 -10.06
CA LYS A 416 0.29 5.37 -11.14
C LYS A 416 -0.43 6.71 -11.22
N ASP A 417 -0.54 7.40 -10.09
CA ASP A 417 -1.20 8.69 -9.98
C ASP A 417 -0.30 9.87 -10.38
N LYS A 418 1.05 9.71 -10.37
CA LYS A 418 2.01 10.72 -10.84
C LYS A 418 1.76 11.17 -12.28
N ARG A 419 1.30 10.27 -13.17
CA ARG A 419 0.96 10.63 -14.57
C ARG A 419 -0.18 11.66 -14.67
N PHE A 420 -0.97 11.80 -13.61
CA PHE A 420 -2.05 12.79 -13.48
C PHE A 420 -1.62 14.02 -12.67
N GLY A 421 -0.32 14.18 -12.38
CA GLY A 421 0.21 15.27 -11.57
C GLY A 421 -0.23 15.21 -10.10
N ARG A 422 -0.56 14.02 -9.59
CA ARG A 422 -0.92 13.82 -8.19
C ARG A 422 0.25 13.22 -7.43
N ASP A 423 0.66 13.89 -6.38
CA ASP A 423 1.69 13.43 -5.46
C ASP A 423 1.12 12.53 -4.36
N LEU A 424 2.01 11.83 -3.66
CA LEU A 424 1.70 11.08 -2.45
C LEU A 424 1.10 12.01 -1.39
N ASN A 425 0.12 11.50 -0.64
CA ASN A 425 -0.40 12.23 0.50
C ASN A 425 0.65 12.25 1.62
N THR A 426 0.69 13.34 2.39
CA THR A 426 1.43 13.33 3.66
C THR A 426 0.66 12.45 4.66
N ILE A 427 1.25 11.32 5.08
CA ILE A 427 0.59 10.31 5.93
C ILE A 427 1.32 10.14 7.26
N GLY A 428 0.60 9.57 8.23
CA GLY A 428 1.12 9.25 9.56
C GLY A 428 0.05 8.56 10.40
N PHE A 429 0.41 8.15 11.61
CA PHE A 429 -0.52 7.46 12.51
C PHE A 429 -0.27 7.84 13.97
N ALA A 430 -1.30 7.68 14.79
CA ALA A 430 -1.23 7.90 16.23
C ALA A 430 -1.69 6.65 16.99
N ILE A 431 -1.02 6.35 18.11
CA ILE A 431 -1.29 5.20 18.96
C ILE A 431 -1.82 5.69 20.31
N TYR A 432 -2.97 5.19 20.71
CA TYR A 432 -3.64 5.52 21.98
C TYR A 432 -3.78 4.27 22.84
N LYS A 433 -3.61 4.39 24.16
CA LYS A 433 -3.98 3.31 25.07
C LYS A 433 -5.51 3.13 25.06
N TYR A 434 -5.98 1.92 24.84
CA TYR A 434 -7.39 1.59 24.86
C TYR A 434 -7.84 1.35 26.31
N MET A 435 -8.77 2.18 26.79
CA MET A 435 -9.37 2.07 28.13
C MET A 435 -10.89 1.78 28.04
N GLY A 436 -11.38 1.44 26.84
CA GLY A 436 -12.80 1.22 26.56
C GLY A 436 -13.28 -0.16 27.00
N ARG A 437 -14.56 -0.25 27.36
CA ARG A 437 -15.28 -1.53 27.45
C ARG A 437 -16.01 -1.76 26.13
N ASP A 438 -15.73 -2.88 25.47
CA ASP A 438 -16.38 -3.44 24.28
C ASP A 438 -16.35 -2.59 23.00
N ASN A 439 -15.93 -3.20 21.87
CA ASN A 439 -16.15 -2.90 20.42
C ASN A 439 -16.59 -1.48 19.96
N ILE A 440 -16.14 -0.42 20.63
CA ILE A 440 -16.56 0.96 20.38
C ILE A 440 -15.40 1.77 19.80
N ILE A 441 -15.67 2.43 18.68
CA ILE A 441 -14.81 3.43 18.04
C ILE A 441 -14.56 4.58 19.03
N LEU A 442 -13.30 4.99 19.20
CA LEU A 442 -12.96 6.14 20.05
C LEU A 442 -13.55 7.42 19.43
N GLY A 443 -14.53 7.98 20.12
CA GLY A 443 -15.19 9.23 19.72
C GLY A 443 -14.34 10.47 20.00
N PRO A 444 -14.79 11.66 19.53
CA PRO A 444 -14.10 12.93 19.73
C PRO A 444 -13.76 13.19 21.20
N ASP A 445 -14.68 12.89 22.12
CA ASP A 445 -14.53 13.18 23.55
C ASP A 445 -13.32 12.48 24.19
N VAL A 446 -13.02 11.26 23.75
CA VAL A 446 -11.89 10.46 24.26
C VAL A 446 -10.59 10.96 23.64
N LEU A 447 -10.57 11.12 22.31
CA LEU A 447 -9.38 11.55 21.57
C LEU A 447 -8.98 13.00 21.89
N LEU A 448 -9.94 13.83 22.31
CA LEU A 448 -9.70 15.19 22.78
C LEU A 448 -9.02 15.26 24.15
N ARG A 449 -9.38 14.35 25.06
CA ARG A 449 -8.89 14.35 26.45
C ARG A 449 -7.61 13.55 26.62
N GLN A 450 -7.42 12.51 25.82
CA GLN A 450 -6.27 11.61 25.91
C GLN A 450 -5.14 12.06 24.99
N ARG A 451 -3.90 11.98 25.48
CA ARG A 451 -2.70 12.14 24.64
C ARG A 451 -2.35 10.79 23.99
N SER A 452 -1.87 10.84 22.75
CA SER A 452 -1.27 9.67 22.11
C SER A 452 -0.07 9.21 22.94
N ILE A 453 0.06 7.89 23.11
CA ILE A 453 1.19 7.29 23.84
C ILE A 453 2.42 7.19 22.94
N ALA A 454 2.18 6.99 21.64
CA ALA A 454 3.15 6.84 20.59
C ALA A 454 2.50 7.21 19.24
N GLY A 455 3.27 7.21 18.17
CA GLY A 455 2.81 7.54 16.82
C GLY A 455 3.97 7.92 15.92
N SER A 456 3.67 8.16 14.65
CA SER A 456 4.67 8.63 13.70
C SER A 456 5.26 9.97 14.16
N ASN A 457 6.59 10.06 14.27
CA ASN A 457 7.28 11.27 14.72
C ASN A 457 6.99 12.47 13.81
N THR A 458 6.92 12.21 12.51
CA THR A 458 6.59 13.21 11.50
C THR A 458 5.60 12.65 10.49
N PHE A 459 4.67 13.49 10.05
CA PHE A 459 3.84 13.19 8.89
C PHE A 459 4.65 13.52 7.64
N ILE A 460 4.88 12.53 6.79
CA ILE A 460 5.73 12.65 5.61
C ILE A 460 5.03 12.11 4.37
N ASN A 461 5.36 12.66 3.21
CA ASN A 461 4.83 12.27 1.90
C ASN A 461 5.64 11.12 1.27
N LEU A 462 5.84 10.03 2.03
CA LEU A 462 6.46 8.80 1.55
C LEU A 462 5.41 7.73 1.25
N ARG A 463 5.81 6.70 0.50
CA ARG A 463 4.94 5.55 0.20
C ARG A 463 4.56 4.80 1.47
N GLU A 464 5.52 4.54 2.34
CA GLU A 464 5.30 3.98 3.67
C GLU A 464 5.91 4.89 4.75
N VAL A 465 5.23 4.97 5.89
CA VAL A 465 5.77 5.51 7.14
C VAL A 465 5.80 4.39 8.15
N SER A 466 7.00 4.01 8.59
CA SER A 466 7.25 2.95 9.54
C SER A 466 8.02 3.46 10.76
N GLU A 467 7.62 3.02 11.95
CA GLU A 467 8.27 3.38 13.22
C GLU A 467 8.22 2.20 14.20
N ARG A 468 9.34 2.00 14.91
CA ARG A 468 9.50 1.00 15.97
C ARG A 468 9.19 1.64 17.32
N PHE A 469 8.39 0.94 18.14
CA PHE A 469 8.05 1.35 19.49
C PHE A 469 8.26 0.20 20.48
N LYS A 470 8.54 0.58 21.72
CA LYS A 470 8.48 -0.30 22.89
C LYS A 470 7.28 0.13 23.73
N LEU A 471 6.31 -0.75 23.92
CA LEU A 471 5.09 -0.46 24.69
C LEU A 471 4.92 -1.49 25.80
N PRO A 472 4.41 -1.12 26.99
CA PRO A 472 4.09 -2.10 28.01
C PRO A 472 2.90 -2.98 27.57
N PRO A 473 2.69 -4.16 28.17
CA PRO A 473 1.51 -4.99 27.90
C PRO A 473 0.20 -4.22 28.10
N GLY A 474 -0.74 -4.39 27.16
CA GLY A 474 -2.01 -3.69 27.16
C GLY A 474 -2.71 -3.65 25.80
N GLU A 475 -3.87 -2.99 25.76
CA GLU A 475 -4.61 -2.75 24.52
C GLU A 475 -4.36 -1.33 24.00
N TYR A 476 -4.18 -1.23 22.69
CA TYR A 476 -3.83 0.01 21.98
C TYR A 476 -4.70 0.19 20.75
N VAL A 477 -4.99 1.44 20.39
CA VAL A 477 -5.68 1.82 19.14
C VAL A 477 -4.73 2.58 18.24
N ILE A 478 -4.53 2.08 17.03
CA ILE A 478 -3.81 2.77 15.95
C ILE A 478 -4.81 3.47 15.05
N ILE A 479 -4.60 4.77 14.84
CA ILE A 479 -5.41 5.62 13.96
C ILE A 479 -4.53 6.14 12.82
N PRO A 480 -4.53 5.48 11.64
CA PRO A 480 -3.85 5.98 10.46
C PRO A 480 -4.63 7.11 9.78
N SER A 481 -3.92 8.16 9.36
CA SER A 481 -4.52 9.35 8.78
C SER A 481 -3.59 10.02 7.77
N THR A 482 -4.18 10.80 6.87
CA THR A 482 -3.47 11.85 6.14
C THR A 482 -3.26 13.07 7.06
N PHE A 483 -2.30 13.93 6.75
CA PHE A 483 -2.09 15.17 7.50
C PHE A 483 -3.33 16.09 7.39
N GLU A 484 -3.73 16.40 6.17
CA GLU A 484 -4.92 17.20 5.87
C GLU A 484 -6.18 16.32 5.82
N PRO A 485 -7.34 16.83 6.27
CA PRO A 485 -8.62 16.15 6.07
C PRO A 485 -9.03 16.16 4.59
N HIS A 486 -10.03 15.34 4.23
CA HIS A 486 -10.58 15.28 2.88
C HIS A 486 -9.60 14.87 1.79
N ARG A 487 -8.45 14.29 2.15
CA ARG A 487 -7.54 13.62 1.22
C ARG A 487 -8.00 12.19 1.00
N LYS A 488 -8.20 11.81 -0.27
CA LYS A 488 -8.54 10.44 -0.63
C LYS A 488 -7.28 9.57 -0.73
N GLY A 489 -7.38 8.31 -0.38
CA GLY A 489 -6.30 7.34 -0.57
C GLY A 489 -6.71 5.95 -0.11
N SER A 490 -6.06 4.92 -0.63
CA SER A 490 -6.13 3.57 -0.08
C SER A 490 -4.83 3.28 0.65
N PHE A 491 -4.87 2.50 1.71
CA PHE A 491 -3.68 2.19 2.51
C PHE A 491 -3.67 0.75 3.02
N VAL A 492 -2.50 0.30 3.43
CA VAL A 492 -2.26 -0.92 4.19
C VAL A 492 -1.59 -0.52 5.49
N LEU A 493 -2.14 -0.99 6.60
CA LEU A 493 -1.52 -0.91 7.91
C LEU A 493 -0.95 -2.28 8.25
N ARG A 494 0.35 -2.36 8.45
CA ARG A 494 1.08 -3.56 8.84
C ARG A 494 1.61 -3.37 10.24
N VAL A 495 1.47 -4.39 11.07
CA VAL A 495 1.91 -4.35 12.46
C VAL A 495 2.68 -5.61 12.76
N PHE A 496 3.95 -5.44 13.10
CA PHE A 496 4.87 -6.50 13.44
C PHE A 496 5.14 -6.50 14.93
N THR A 497 5.09 -7.66 15.56
CA THR A 497 5.38 -7.86 16.98
C THR A 497 6.31 -9.04 17.17
N GLU A 498 7.22 -8.93 18.13
CA GLU A 498 8.16 -10.03 18.43
C GLU A 498 7.41 -11.24 19.02
N LYS A 499 6.54 -10.97 20.00
CA LYS A 499 5.59 -11.94 20.56
C LYS A 499 4.24 -11.91 19.86
N GLU A 500 3.45 -12.97 20.01
CA GLU A 500 2.12 -13.05 19.43
C GLU A 500 1.23 -11.93 19.99
N ALA A 501 0.57 -11.19 19.09
CA ALA A 501 -0.30 -10.09 19.46
C ALA A 501 -1.62 -10.20 18.70
N ALA A 502 -2.73 -10.22 19.45
CA ALA A 502 -4.06 -10.23 18.86
C ALA A 502 -4.38 -8.83 18.32
N ALA A 503 -4.68 -8.73 17.03
CA ALA A 503 -5.09 -7.47 16.41
C ALA A 503 -6.49 -7.60 15.79
N ARG A 504 -7.31 -6.56 15.93
CA ARG A 504 -8.69 -6.53 15.42
C ARG A 504 -9.03 -5.17 14.84
N PHE A 505 -9.79 -5.17 13.75
CA PHE A 505 -10.42 -3.96 13.25
C PHE A 505 -11.56 -3.52 14.19
N VAL A 506 -11.60 -2.24 14.58
CA VAL A 506 -12.71 -1.72 15.39
C VAL A 506 -13.89 -1.46 14.48
N GLN A 507 -14.73 -2.48 14.32
CA GLN A 507 -16.01 -2.35 13.63
C GLN A 507 -17.13 -2.21 14.65
N SER A 508 -18.03 -1.25 14.42
CA SER A 508 -19.34 -1.30 15.07
C SER A 508 -20.08 -2.53 14.55
N PHE A 509 -20.37 -3.49 15.42
CA PHE A 509 -21.28 -4.58 15.09
C PHE A 509 -22.67 -3.99 14.82
N PHE A 510 -23.38 -4.54 13.83
CA PHE A 510 -24.75 -4.13 13.54
C PHE A 510 -25.62 -4.35 14.79
N PHE A 511 -26.05 -3.26 15.40
CA PHE A 511 -27.07 -3.30 16.45
C PHE A 511 -28.21 -2.38 16.04
N PHE A 512 -29.41 -2.96 15.95
CA PHE A 512 -30.65 -2.21 15.87
C PHE A 512 -31.26 -2.21 17.26
N ALA A 513 -31.20 -1.06 17.95
CA ALA A 513 -31.96 -0.89 19.17
C ALA A 513 -33.45 -0.82 18.80
N TYR A 514 -34.29 -1.63 19.46
CA TYR A 514 -35.74 -1.58 19.29
C TYR A 514 -36.27 -0.20 19.74
N PHE A 515 -36.32 0.75 18.81
CA PHE A 515 -37.24 1.88 18.87
C PHE A 515 -38.30 1.67 17.81
N ASN A 516 -39.57 1.64 18.24
CA ASN A 516 -40.72 1.45 17.36
C ASN A 516 -40.83 2.61 16.36
N ILE A 517 -40.21 2.47 15.18
CA ILE A 517 -40.56 3.24 13.99
C ILE A 517 -41.52 2.36 13.18
N CYS A 518 -42.81 2.59 13.40
CA CYS A 518 -43.88 1.96 12.65
C CYS A 518 -44.13 2.73 11.35
N ILE A 519 -43.63 2.23 10.22
CA ILE A 519 -44.13 2.62 8.90
C ILE A 519 -44.77 1.40 8.24
N PHE A 520 -46.08 1.26 8.45
CA PHE A 520 -47.00 0.56 7.57
C PHE A 520 -48.36 1.22 7.76
N PHE A 521 -48.92 1.82 6.69
CA PHE A 521 -50.35 1.84 6.33
C PHE A 521 -50.62 2.96 5.31
N PHE A 522 -50.24 2.74 4.06
CA PHE A 522 -51.03 3.25 2.94
C PHE A 522 -51.17 2.11 1.92
N LEU A 523 -52.42 1.75 1.63
CA LEU A 523 -52.89 0.77 0.64
C LEU A 523 -53.02 -0.70 1.08
N LYS A 524 -53.97 -0.96 2.00
CA LYS A 524 -55.07 -1.91 1.72
C LYS A 524 -56.21 -1.69 2.73
N HIS A 525 -57.39 -1.38 2.19
CA HIS A 525 -58.68 -1.11 2.85
C HIS A 525 -58.94 0.34 3.26
N GLY A 526 -60.02 0.89 2.70
CA GLY A 526 -60.47 2.27 2.89
C GLY A 526 -60.91 2.58 4.31
N PHE A 527 -60.99 3.89 4.56
CA PHE A 527 -61.58 4.59 5.70
C PHE A 527 -62.14 3.70 6.82
N LYS A 528 -61.36 3.53 7.88
CA LYS A 528 -61.86 3.43 9.26
C LYS A 528 -60.80 3.93 10.24
N SER A 529 -61.19 4.95 10.99
CA SER A 529 -60.49 5.56 12.12
C SER A 529 -59.84 4.53 13.03
N TYR A 530 -58.54 4.66 13.32
CA TYR A 530 -57.95 4.35 14.63
C TYR A 530 -56.70 5.21 14.86
N SER A 531 -56.77 5.99 15.94
CA SER A 531 -55.71 6.81 16.53
C SER A 531 -54.89 5.95 17.49
N SER A 532 -53.57 5.88 17.31
CA SER A 532 -52.56 6.02 18.37
C SER A 532 -51.14 5.74 17.84
N ASN A 533 -50.26 6.75 17.95
CA ASN A 533 -48.79 6.74 17.86
C ASN A 533 -48.13 6.83 16.47
N PHE A 534 -48.53 7.85 15.71
CA PHE A 534 -47.72 8.43 14.62
C PHE A 534 -46.81 9.54 15.22
N ARG A 535 -45.48 9.46 15.07
CA ARG A 535 -44.58 10.64 15.20
C ARG A 535 -43.85 10.86 13.86
N PRO A 536 -44.32 11.78 13.02
CA PRO A 536 -43.64 12.17 11.78
C PRO A 536 -42.42 13.08 12.01
N HIS A 537 -42.03 13.32 13.26
CA HIS A 537 -41.05 14.34 13.65
C HIS A 537 -39.59 13.85 13.73
N GLY A 538 -39.32 12.54 13.69
CA GLY A 538 -37.97 12.02 13.96
C GLY A 538 -36.91 12.40 12.93
N GLY A 539 -37.21 12.26 11.62
CA GLY A 539 -36.22 12.56 10.57
C GLY A 539 -35.90 14.05 10.44
N ASP A 540 -36.90 14.93 10.57
CA ASP A 540 -36.74 16.38 10.52
C ASP A 540 -36.05 16.92 11.79
N GLU A 541 -36.41 16.43 12.97
CA GLU A 541 -35.73 16.79 14.22
C GLU A 541 -34.28 16.32 14.24
N VAL A 542 -34.00 15.09 13.78
CA VAL A 542 -32.63 14.57 13.69
C VAL A 542 -31.82 15.33 12.65
N PHE A 543 -32.38 15.60 11.46
CA PHE A 543 -31.68 16.37 10.42
C PHE A 543 -31.33 17.78 10.90
N LYS A 544 -32.30 18.53 11.45
CA LYS A 544 -32.07 19.89 11.95
C LYS A 544 -31.13 19.96 13.15
N LYS A 545 -31.10 18.91 13.97
CA LYS A 545 -30.20 18.83 15.13
C LYS A 545 -28.75 18.58 14.71
N HIS A 546 -28.56 17.84 13.63
CA HIS A 546 -27.23 17.48 13.12
C HIS A 546 -26.76 18.36 11.96
N ASP A 547 -27.61 19.20 11.35
CA ASP A 547 -27.21 20.32 10.47
C ASP A 547 -26.62 21.46 11.32
N THR A 548 -25.45 21.22 11.91
CA THR A 548 -24.87 22.09 12.95
C THR A 548 -24.42 23.43 12.40
N ASP A 549 -24.13 23.50 11.11
CA ASP A 549 -23.75 24.72 10.40
C ASP A 549 -24.95 25.46 9.78
N ASN A 550 -26.18 24.93 9.92
CA ASN A 550 -27.41 25.42 9.28
C ASN A 550 -27.25 25.61 7.76
N SER A 551 -26.44 24.77 7.11
CA SER A 551 -26.23 24.83 5.67
C SER A 551 -27.45 24.34 4.88
N GLY A 552 -28.42 23.71 5.55
CA GLY A 552 -29.56 23.05 4.91
C GLY A 552 -29.18 21.71 4.29
N THR A 553 -27.97 21.23 4.55
CA THR A 553 -27.42 19.97 4.06
C THR A 553 -26.58 19.33 5.14
N MET A 554 -26.56 18.00 5.23
CA MET A 554 -25.67 17.33 6.17
C MET A 554 -24.37 16.94 5.49
N SER A 555 -23.26 17.31 6.13
CA SER A 555 -21.98 16.70 5.86
C SER A 555 -22.01 15.21 6.20
N SER A 556 -21.00 14.48 5.73
CA SER A 556 -20.82 13.08 6.08
C SER A 556 -20.63 12.77 7.56
N HIS A 557 -20.06 13.73 8.30
CA HIS A 557 -19.81 13.58 9.74
C HIS A 557 -21.14 13.69 10.48
N GLU A 558 -21.94 14.68 10.12
CA GLU A 558 -23.30 14.87 10.62
C GLU A 558 -24.20 13.69 10.24
N MET A 559 -24.06 13.16 9.02
CA MET A 559 -24.77 11.96 8.59
C MET A 559 -24.48 10.74 9.47
N ARG A 560 -23.23 10.54 9.91
CA ARG A 560 -22.85 9.41 10.77
C ARG A 560 -23.59 9.48 12.11
N ASP A 561 -23.60 10.67 12.73
CA ASP A 561 -24.24 10.87 14.02
C ASP A 561 -25.77 10.89 13.91
N ALA A 562 -26.31 11.47 12.84
CA ALA A 562 -27.73 11.48 12.52
C ALA A 562 -28.29 10.07 12.33
N VAL A 563 -27.59 9.20 11.58
CA VAL A 563 -28.02 7.82 11.34
C VAL A 563 -27.95 6.98 12.62
N LYS A 564 -26.95 7.25 13.48
CA LYS A 564 -26.85 6.64 14.81
C LYS A 564 -27.99 7.06 15.74
N GLU A 565 -28.34 8.34 15.74
CA GLU A 565 -29.49 8.86 16.49
C GLU A 565 -30.82 8.31 15.95
N ALA A 566 -30.91 8.09 14.63
CA ALA A 566 -32.03 7.41 13.99
C ALA A 566 -32.11 5.90 14.29
N GLY A 567 -31.17 5.35 15.08
CA GLY A 567 -31.19 3.97 15.57
C GLY A 567 -30.41 2.96 14.71
N PHE A 568 -29.63 3.43 13.74
CA PHE A 568 -28.82 2.57 12.88
C PHE A 568 -27.34 2.67 13.25
N GLN A 569 -26.75 1.56 13.67
CA GLN A 569 -25.32 1.44 13.88
C GLN A 569 -24.68 0.82 12.63
N LEU A 570 -24.03 1.65 11.81
CA LEU A 570 -23.44 1.24 10.54
C LEU A 570 -21.92 1.18 10.63
N ASN A 571 -21.31 0.26 9.87
CA ASN A 571 -19.86 0.22 9.69
C ASN A 571 -19.41 1.29 8.66
N ASN A 572 -18.10 1.53 8.60
CA ASN A 572 -17.54 2.52 7.66
C ASN A 572 -17.85 2.18 6.19
N GLU A 573 -17.80 0.91 5.80
CA GLU A 573 -18.04 0.49 4.42
C GLU A 573 -19.47 0.83 3.93
N VAL A 574 -20.49 0.55 4.75
CA VAL A 574 -21.88 0.87 4.42
C VAL A 574 -22.10 2.38 4.42
N LEU A 575 -21.48 3.10 5.37
CA LEU A 575 -21.55 4.56 5.40
C LEU A 575 -20.91 5.19 4.16
N GLU A 576 -19.78 4.66 3.70
CA GLU A 576 -19.13 5.06 2.45
C GLU A 576 -20.03 4.82 1.23
N VAL A 577 -20.73 3.68 1.16
CA VAL A 577 -21.72 3.41 0.09
C VAL A 577 -22.88 4.38 0.15
N ILE A 578 -23.39 4.70 1.35
CA ILE A 578 -24.46 5.67 1.55
C ILE A 578 -24.02 7.04 1.03
N ILE A 579 -22.86 7.52 1.45
CA ILE A 579 -22.36 8.84 1.07
C ILE A 579 -22.11 8.89 -0.43
N SER A 580 -21.48 7.86 -1.01
CA SER A 580 -21.29 7.76 -2.46
C SER A 580 -22.59 7.73 -3.26
N ARG A 581 -23.71 7.29 -2.64
CA ARG A 581 -24.99 7.13 -3.33
C ARG A 581 -25.90 8.34 -3.19
N TYR A 582 -25.89 8.99 -2.02
CA TYR A 582 -26.86 10.00 -1.61
C TYR A 582 -26.25 11.40 -1.46
N ALA A 583 -24.93 11.53 -1.36
CA ALA A 583 -24.29 12.84 -1.30
C ALA A 583 -24.13 13.46 -2.70
N ASN A 584 -24.18 14.79 -2.77
CA ASN A 584 -23.95 15.57 -3.98
C ASN A 584 -22.45 15.68 -4.31
N GLN A 585 -22.09 16.46 -5.34
CA GLN A 585 -20.70 16.64 -5.77
C GLN A 585 -19.81 17.31 -4.71
N GLN A 586 -20.41 17.97 -3.73
CA GLN A 586 -19.76 18.60 -2.59
C GLN A 586 -19.73 17.66 -1.36
N TYR A 587 -20.12 16.40 -1.52
CA TYR A 587 -20.24 15.41 -0.44
C TYR A 587 -21.21 15.80 0.69
N ALA A 588 -22.19 16.66 0.36
CA ALA A 588 -23.28 17.04 1.25
C ALA A 588 -24.56 16.29 0.89
N ILE A 589 -25.35 15.93 1.91
CA ILE A 589 -26.59 15.16 1.79
C ILE A 589 -27.75 16.08 2.13
N ASP A 590 -28.60 16.39 1.16
CA ASP A 590 -29.82 17.15 1.42
C ASP A 590 -30.87 16.33 2.18
N PHE A 591 -31.91 17.00 2.66
CA PHE A 591 -32.97 16.37 3.46
C PHE A 591 -33.68 15.23 2.71
N ASP A 592 -33.95 15.41 1.42
CA ASP A 592 -34.64 14.41 0.60
C ASP A 592 -33.80 13.13 0.45
N CYS A 593 -32.50 13.30 0.21
CA CYS A 593 -31.54 12.21 0.13
C CYS A 593 -31.36 11.52 1.49
N PHE A 594 -31.36 12.26 2.60
CA PHE A 594 -31.30 11.70 3.94
C PHE A 594 -32.51 10.82 4.27
N VAL A 595 -33.73 11.33 4.05
CA VAL A 595 -34.97 10.58 4.27
C VAL A 595 -35.02 9.35 3.35
N GLY A 596 -34.64 9.52 2.09
CA GLY A 596 -34.55 8.43 1.12
C GLY A 596 -33.52 7.35 1.52
N CYS A 597 -32.46 7.71 2.25
CA CYS A 597 -31.49 6.78 2.80
C CYS A 597 -32.07 5.99 3.98
N LEU A 598 -32.67 6.66 4.97
CA LEU A 598 -33.25 6.01 6.14
C LEU A 598 -34.35 5.01 5.78
N ILE A 599 -35.26 5.39 4.88
CA ILE A 599 -36.32 4.49 4.38
C ILE A 599 -35.71 3.25 3.74
N ARG A 600 -34.65 3.42 2.94
CA ARG A 600 -34.00 2.31 2.24
C ARG A 600 -33.28 1.38 3.20
N LEU A 601 -32.58 1.93 4.19
CA LEU A 601 -31.94 1.14 5.25
C LEU A 601 -32.99 0.34 6.03
N GLU A 602 -34.06 0.98 6.50
CA GLU A 602 -35.13 0.31 7.22
C GLU A 602 -35.74 -0.86 6.43
N MET A 603 -35.99 -0.65 5.14
CA MET A 603 -36.48 -1.70 4.25
C MET A 603 -35.50 -2.87 4.13
N LEU A 604 -34.21 -2.60 3.95
CA LEU A 604 -33.19 -3.66 3.81
C LEU A 604 -33.05 -4.47 5.09
N PHE A 605 -33.06 -3.83 6.27
CA PHE A 605 -33.03 -4.54 7.56
C PHE A 605 -34.28 -5.40 7.77
N LYS A 606 -35.47 -4.91 7.41
CA LYS A 606 -36.71 -5.69 7.49
C LYS A 606 -36.68 -6.91 6.57
N ILE A 607 -36.18 -6.74 5.34
CA ILE A 607 -36.02 -7.85 4.39
C ILE A 607 -35.05 -8.89 4.97
N PHE A 608 -33.87 -8.46 5.43
CA PHE A 608 -32.87 -9.36 6.01
C PHE A 608 -33.44 -10.19 7.16
N LYS A 609 -34.09 -9.54 8.15
CA LYS A 609 -34.73 -10.23 9.29
C LYS A 609 -35.84 -11.20 8.88
N THR A 610 -36.53 -10.93 7.77
CA THR A 610 -37.57 -11.84 7.27
C THR A 610 -36.98 -13.17 6.78
N PHE A 611 -35.75 -13.13 6.26
CA PHE A 611 -35.04 -14.31 5.75
C PHE A 611 -34.20 -14.99 6.84
N ASP A 612 -33.57 -14.23 7.74
CA ASP A 612 -32.79 -14.77 8.85
C ASP A 612 -33.67 -15.17 10.06
N LYS A 613 -34.60 -16.11 9.84
CA LYS A 613 -35.53 -16.57 10.88
C LYS A 613 -34.85 -17.23 12.08
N LYS A 614 -33.59 -17.65 11.92
CA LYS A 614 -32.79 -18.34 12.92
C LYS A 614 -31.79 -17.42 13.63
N ASP A 615 -31.79 -16.12 13.32
CA ASP A 615 -30.87 -15.12 13.87
C ASP A 615 -29.40 -15.54 13.76
N THR A 616 -29.06 -16.13 12.61
CA THR A 616 -27.73 -16.67 12.32
C THR A 616 -26.75 -15.59 11.87
N GLY A 617 -27.25 -14.38 11.57
CA GLY A 617 -26.48 -13.30 10.97
C GLY A 617 -26.18 -13.52 9.49
N LYS A 618 -26.76 -14.54 8.84
CA LYS A 618 -26.54 -14.89 7.43
C LYS A 618 -27.86 -15.23 6.73
N ILE A 619 -27.95 -14.90 5.44
CA ILE A 619 -29.08 -15.27 4.57
C ILE A 619 -28.57 -15.90 3.27
N GLU A 620 -29.26 -16.92 2.79
CA GLU A 620 -28.97 -17.55 1.49
C GLU A 620 -30.07 -17.16 0.50
N LEU A 621 -29.67 -16.64 -0.66
CA LEU A 621 -30.59 -16.20 -1.71
C LEU A 621 -30.13 -16.78 -3.05
N ASP A 622 -31.06 -17.28 -3.85
CA ASP A 622 -30.77 -17.68 -5.22
C ASP A 622 -30.68 -16.47 -6.17
N ILE A 623 -30.10 -16.66 -7.35
CA ILE A 623 -29.84 -15.56 -8.30
C ILE A 623 -31.12 -14.87 -8.79
N LEU A 624 -32.25 -15.59 -8.83
CA LEU A 624 -33.56 -15.08 -9.23
C LEU A 624 -34.20 -14.23 -8.11
N GLN A 625 -34.04 -14.65 -6.85
CA GLN A 625 -34.45 -13.91 -5.67
C GLN A 625 -33.67 -12.59 -5.54
N VAL A 626 -32.36 -12.61 -5.82
CA VAL A 626 -31.52 -11.40 -5.84
C VAL A 626 -31.99 -10.42 -6.93
N THR A 627 -32.15 -10.88 -8.17
CA THR A 627 -32.58 -10.01 -9.29
C THR A 627 -33.98 -9.44 -9.07
N HIS A 628 -34.96 -10.28 -8.72
CA HIS A 628 -36.35 -9.88 -8.55
C HIS A 628 -36.54 -8.86 -7.41
N LYS A 629 -35.77 -8.96 -6.31
CA LYS A 629 -35.89 -8.07 -5.15
C LYS A 629 -35.09 -6.78 -5.31
N CYS A 630 -33.92 -6.81 -5.97
CA CYS A 630 -33.20 -5.59 -6.34
C CYS A 630 -34.02 -4.72 -7.31
N GLU A 631 -34.70 -5.31 -8.30
CA GLU A 631 -35.51 -4.57 -9.27
C GLU A 631 -36.82 -4.00 -8.68
N HIS A 632 -37.50 -4.74 -7.80
CA HIS A 632 -38.73 -4.24 -7.17
C HIS A 632 -38.49 -3.13 -6.14
N GLY A 633 -37.37 -3.18 -5.39
CA GLY A 633 -36.98 -2.07 -4.51
C GLY A 633 -36.66 -0.79 -5.28
N LEU A 634 -36.09 -0.91 -6.48
CA LEU A 634 -35.84 0.21 -7.41
C LEU A 634 -37.13 0.82 -7.97
N ARG A 635 -38.13 0.00 -8.33
CA ARG A 635 -39.43 0.48 -8.81
C ARG A 635 -40.23 1.22 -7.72
N PHE A 636 -40.16 0.76 -6.47
CA PHE A 636 -40.83 1.41 -5.34
C PHE A 636 -40.23 2.79 -5.02
N LEU A 637 -38.90 2.93 -5.10
CA LEU A 637 -38.20 4.19 -4.93
C LEU A 637 -38.41 5.17 -6.09
N TYR A 638 -38.51 4.67 -7.33
CA TYR A 638 -38.92 5.50 -8.47
C TYR A 638 -40.34 6.03 -8.28
N PHE A 639 -41.26 5.22 -7.77
CA PHE A 639 -42.64 5.63 -7.48
C PHE A 639 -42.70 6.68 -6.36
N LEU A 640 -41.91 6.52 -5.28
CA LEU A 640 -41.81 7.52 -4.20
C LEU A 640 -41.16 8.83 -4.67
N ASN A 641 -40.05 8.78 -5.42
CA ASN A 641 -39.44 9.99 -6.00
C ASN A 641 -40.36 10.69 -7.00
N LEU A 642 -41.17 9.95 -7.76
CA LEU A 642 -42.19 10.53 -8.62
C LEU A 642 -43.27 11.23 -7.77
N VAL A 643 -43.75 10.59 -6.71
CA VAL A 643 -44.76 11.18 -5.81
C VAL A 643 -44.24 12.42 -5.08
N PHE A 644 -42.99 12.43 -4.60
CA PHE A 644 -42.38 13.59 -3.95
C PHE A 644 -42.04 14.73 -4.94
N SER A 645 -41.65 14.41 -6.17
CA SER A 645 -41.46 15.39 -7.25
C SER A 645 -42.80 16.01 -7.70
N PHE A 646 -43.88 15.22 -7.74
CA PHE A 646 -45.22 15.72 -8.04
C PHE A 646 -45.82 16.56 -6.91
N THR A 647 -45.49 16.31 -5.63
CA THR A 647 -46.00 17.15 -4.52
C THR A 647 -45.47 18.58 -4.57
N ASN A 648 -44.24 18.81 -5.06
CA ASN A 648 -43.73 20.18 -5.27
C ASN A 648 -44.41 20.91 -6.43
N VAL A 649 -44.76 20.20 -7.52
CA VAL A 649 -45.49 20.77 -8.66
C VAL A 649 -46.96 21.02 -8.31
N PHE A 650 -47.60 20.13 -7.55
CA PHE A 650 -48.98 20.32 -7.10
C PHE A 650 -49.11 21.46 -6.08
N PHE A 651 -48.12 21.65 -5.20
CA PHE A 651 -48.12 22.78 -4.26
C PHE A 651 -47.96 24.13 -4.99
N PHE A 652 -47.12 24.18 -6.03
CA PHE A 652 -46.98 25.38 -6.87
C PHE A 652 -48.23 25.66 -7.72
N CYS A 653 -48.85 24.63 -8.31
CA CYS A 653 -50.08 24.80 -9.08
C CYS A 653 -51.27 25.22 -8.20
N VAL A 654 -51.36 24.70 -6.96
CA VAL A 654 -52.43 25.08 -6.01
C VAL A 654 -52.20 26.50 -5.46
N LEU A 655 -50.96 26.91 -5.19
CA LEU A 655 -50.67 28.31 -4.80
C LEU A 655 -50.95 29.29 -5.95
N GLN A 656 -50.62 28.94 -7.19
CA GLN A 656 -50.84 29.80 -8.36
C GLN A 656 -52.35 29.91 -8.69
N TRP A 657 -53.13 28.86 -8.42
CA TRP A 657 -54.60 28.90 -8.49
C TRP A 657 -55.23 29.72 -7.35
N LEU A 658 -54.70 29.64 -6.13
CA LEU A 658 -55.12 30.46 -4.99
C LEU A 658 -54.78 31.95 -5.15
N CYS A 659 -53.64 32.27 -5.78
CA CYS A 659 -53.28 33.66 -6.09
C CYS A 659 -54.12 34.27 -7.23
N LEU A 660 -54.56 33.47 -8.21
CA LEU A 660 -55.49 33.90 -9.27
C LEU A 660 -56.95 33.99 -8.80
N ALA A 661 -57.32 33.28 -7.72
CA ALA A 661 -58.65 33.36 -7.11
C ALA A 661 -58.76 34.48 -6.05
N LEU A 662 -57.64 35.09 -5.65
CA LEU A 662 -57.56 36.20 -4.70
C LEU A 662 -57.20 37.57 -5.35
N SER A 663 -57.14 37.62 -6.68
CA SER A 663 -57.16 38.85 -7.50
C SER A 663 -58.45 38.88 -8.31
#